data_AF-A0A8C8DRA8-F1
#
_entry.id   AF-A0A8C8DRA8-F1
#
_cell.length_a   1.000
_cell.length_b   1.000
_cell.length_c   1.000
_cell.angle_alpha   90.00
_cell.angle_beta   90.00
_cell.angle_gamma   90.00
#
_symmetry.space_group_name_H-M   'P 1'
#
loop_
_entity.id
_entity.type
_entity.pdbx_description
1 polymer ?
#
loop_
_entity_poly.entity_id
_entity_poly.type
_entity_poly.pdbx_seq_one_letter_code
_entity_poly.pdbx_strand_id
1 'polypeptide(L)'
;TRWTGRQSVKLTRPTMKIAVIGQSLFGKEVYKELRKDGHTIVGVFTIPDKDGKADPLATEAEKDGVPVFKLSRWRVKGQALPEVVSQYKATGPELNVLPFCSQFIPMEVIDHPKHGSIIYHPSLLPRHRGASAINWTLIHGDKKGGFTVFWADDGLDTGPILLQRECDVEPNDTVNTIYKRFLFPEGVKGTVEAVRLIAEGKAQRIPQPEEGATYECIQKKENSKVKAIHNWIRGNDKVPGAWAEVDGQKVTFYGSTLIDNGVAANGRPLEICGASRPGMVTKAGLVLFGNDGGALLVKNIQFEDGKMITASQYFSAGASATVVLTEEEKAFAEQMRVWPSILTNVGQIEDSTDFFKSGAASMDVVRLVEEVKLCASSCQLQNEDIYMNTTFQDFIQMCVRKLRGEDDEEELIVDYVEKNINNMTVKMPHQLFINGEFVDAEGGKTYKTINPCDGMAICDVSLAQISDVDKAVAAAKEAFEEQEWGKMNPRDRGRLLYKLADLMEQHQEELATIEAIDSGAVYTLALKTHVGMSIQTFRYFAGWCDKIQGSTIPINQARPNRNLCFTRKEPIGVCAIVIPWNYPLMMLAWKTAACLAAGNTVVLKPAQVTPLTALKFAELASRAGLPKGVINILPGSGSLVGQRLSDHPDVRKLGFTGSTEIGKQIMKSCAVSNLKKVSLELGGKSPLIIFADCDMDKAVRMGMSSVFFNKGENCIAAGRLFVEESIHDQFVKKVVEEVKKMKIGDPLDRCTDHGPQNHKAHLDKLVEFCQFGVKEGAVLVCGGHALQRPGFFFEPTVFTNVQDHMYIAKEESFGPVMIISKFKSGEIDEVLRSANATEYGLASGVFTKDISKALYVSERLNAGTVFVNTYNKTDVATPFGGFKQSGFGKDLGKTTCTSCNCKCFFFNQKLYFIYFIFWLSVCQETHNKSWEFLRSFV
;
A
#
# COMPACT_ATOMS: atom_id res chain seq x y z
N THR A 1 -62.50 34.16 -7.45
CA THR A 1 -62.81 34.15 -8.89
C THR A 1 -62.24 32.88 -9.49
N ARG A 2 -63.09 32.09 -10.17
CA ARG A 2 -62.76 30.83 -10.87
C ARG A 2 -61.75 31.05 -12.03
N TRP A 3 -61.36 29.92 -12.64
CA TRP A 3 -60.67 29.70 -13.94
C TRP A 3 -59.19 29.24 -13.80
N THR A 4 -58.92 27.95 -13.59
CA THR A 4 -58.87 26.77 -14.52
C THR A 4 -57.48 26.51 -15.12
N GLY A 5 -56.90 25.35 -14.76
CA GLY A 5 -56.22 24.41 -15.67
C GLY A 5 -54.94 24.84 -16.39
N ARG A 6 -53.79 24.37 -15.89
CA ARG A 6 -52.67 23.95 -16.75
C ARG A 6 -52.21 22.55 -16.33
N GLN A 7 -52.53 21.58 -17.17
CA GLN A 7 -51.95 20.24 -17.16
C GLN A 7 -50.43 20.33 -17.28
N SER A 8 -49.71 19.53 -16.49
CA SER A 8 -48.31 19.24 -16.74
C SER A 8 -48.19 18.45 -18.04
N VAL A 9 -47.74 19.13 -19.10
CA VAL A 9 -47.31 18.44 -20.32
C VAL A 9 -46.01 17.72 -19.99
N LYS A 10 -46.09 16.41 -19.71
CA LYS A 10 -44.94 15.52 -19.86
C LYS A 10 -44.53 15.63 -21.32
N LEU A 11 -43.38 16.25 -21.61
CA LEU A 11 -42.71 16.11 -22.90
C LEU A 11 -42.46 14.62 -23.13
N THR A 12 -43.38 13.97 -23.85
CA THR A 12 -43.21 12.60 -24.36
C THR A 12 -42.03 12.64 -25.30
N ARG A 13 -40.91 12.06 -24.88
CA ARG A 13 -39.76 11.86 -25.77
C ARG A 13 -40.23 11.01 -26.96
N PRO A 14 -39.78 11.29 -28.20
CA PRO A 14 -40.15 10.47 -29.34
C PRO A 14 -39.63 9.05 -29.12
N THR A 15 -40.53 8.08 -29.00
CA THR A 15 -40.20 6.66 -28.89
C THR A 15 -40.30 6.02 -30.28
N MET A 16 -39.54 4.96 -30.51
CA MET A 16 -39.48 4.26 -31.80
C MET A 16 -39.57 2.76 -31.58
N LYS A 17 -40.05 2.05 -32.59
CA LYS A 17 -39.95 0.58 -32.68
C LYS A 17 -38.58 0.20 -33.24
N ILE A 18 -37.76 -0.50 -32.46
CA ILE A 18 -36.37 -0.81 -32.82
C ILE A 18 -36.18 -2.32 -32.97
N ALA A 19 -35.55 -2.76 -34.05
CA ALA A 19 -34.97 -4.10 -34.14
C ALA A 19 -33.48 -4.03 -33.78
N VAL A 20 -33.04 -4.89 -32.86
CA VAL A 20 -31.63 -5.00 -32.47
C VAL A 20 -31.03 -6.22 -33.17
N ILE A 21 -30.07 -6.00 -34.04
CA ILE A 21 -29.41 -7.06 -34.83
C ILE A 21 -27.96 -7.16 -34.38
N GLY A 22 -27.63 -8.17 -33.57
CA GLY A 22 -26.28 -8.31 -33.03
C GLY A 22 -26.16 -9.40 -31.99
N GLN A 23 -25.10 -9.35 -31.19
CA GLN A 23 -24.76 -10.36 -30.18
C GLN A 23 -23.86 -9.74 -29.09
N SER A 24 -23.37 -10.57 -28.18
CA SER A 24 -22.43 -10.23 -27.09
C SER A 24 -23.02 -9.37 -25.96
N LEU A 25 -22.22 -9.22 -24.89
CA LEU A 25 -22.53 -8.33 -23.77
C LEU A 25 -22.73 -6.87 -24.22
N PHE A 26 -22.04 -6.42 -25.26
CA PHE A 26 -22.20 -5.07 -25.79
C PHE A 26 -23.59 -4.85 -26.37
N GLY A 27 -24.09 -5.82 -27.16
CA GLY A 27 -25.46 -5.79 -27.69
C GLY A 27 -26.50 -5.80 -26.59
N LYS A 28 -26.29 -6.59 -25.53
CA LYS A 28 -27.15 -6.64 -24.34
C LYS A 28 -27.26 -5.27 -23.65
N GLU A 29 -26.14 -4.59 -23.41
CA GLU A 29 -26.16 -3.28 -22.73
C GLU A 29 -26.79 -2.19 -23.59
N VAL A 30 -26.55 -2.19 -24.91
CA VAL A 30 -27.28 -1.30 -25.84
C VAL A 30 -28.78 -1.56 -25.78
N TYR A 31 -29.21 -2.82 -25.85
CA TYR A 31 -30.62 -3.21 -25.73
C TYR A 31 -31.26 -2.69 -24.43
N LYS A 32 -30.59 -2.87 -23.28
CA LYS A 32 -31.07 -2.40 -21.98
C LYS A 32 -31.25 -0.89 -21.94
N GLU A 33 -30.24 -0.14 -22.39
CA GLU A 33 -30.29 1.32 -22.36
C GLU A 33 -31.31 1.89 -23.36
N LEU A 34 -31.52 1.25 -24.52
CA LEU A 34 -32.59 1.63 -25.45
C LEU A 34 -33.99 1.47 -24.83
N ARG A 35 -34.23 0.35 -24.13
CA ARG A 35 -35.51 0.14 -23.40
C ARG A 35 -35.70 1.14 -22.27
N LYS A 36 -34.64 1.40 -21.51
CA LYS A 36 -34.64 2.39 -20.42
C LYS A 36 -34.89 3.81 -20.94
N ASP A 37 -34.45 4.13 -22.16
CA ASP A 37 -34.74 5.40 -22.82
C ASP A 37 -36.18 5.49 -23.37
N GLY A 38 -36.97 4.42 -23.25
CA GLY A 38 -38.39 4.36 -23.58
C GLY A 38 -38.72 3.81 -24.96
N HIS A 39 -37.74 3.32 -25.72
CA HIS A 39 -37.99 2.70 -27.03
C HIS A 39 -38.57 1.28 -26.89
N THR A 40 -39.39 0.90 -27.86
CA THR A 40 -39.99 -0.45 -27.92
C THR A 40 -39.11 -1.34 -28.79
N ILE A 41 -38.53 -2.39 -28.21
CA ILE A 41 -37.77 -3.37 -29.00
C ILE A 41 -38.74 -4.39 -29.58
N VAL A 42 -38.84 -4.46 -30.91
CA VAL A 42 -39.82 -5.31 -31.61
C VAL A 42 -39.27 -6.67 -32.01
N GLY A 43 -37.95 -6.83 -31.99
CA GLY A 43 -37.29 -8.10 -32.27
C GLY A 43 -35.79 -8.00 -32.00
N VAL A 44 -35.21 -9.10 -31.52
CA VAL A 44 -33.79 -9.26 -31.30
C VAL A 44 -33.29 -10.40 -32.19
N PHE A 45 -32.33 -10.09 -33.07
CA PHE A 45 -31.82 -11.03 -34.07
C PHE A 45 -30.36 -11.35 -33.74
N THR A 46 -30.09 -12.60 -33.36
CA THR A 46 -28.79 -13.09 -32.91
C THR A 46 -28.35 -14.29 -33.75
N ILE A 47 -27.08 -14.71 -33.62
CA ILE A 47 -26.61 -15.97 -34.19
C ILE A 47 -27.17 -17.17 -33.40
N PRO A 48 -27.12 -18.40 -33.96
CA PRO A 48 -27.46 -19.61 -33.22
C PRO A 48 -26.58 -19.81 -31.97
N ASP A 49 -27.13 -20.49 -30.97
CA ASP A 49 -26.43 -20.79 -29.72
C ASP A 49 -25.14 -21.57 -29.99
N LYS A 50 -24.07 -21.17 -29.31
CA LYS A 50 -22.77 -21.83 -29.42
C LYS A 50 -22.57 -22.69 -28.18
N ASP A 51 -22.23 -23.97 -28.39
CA ASP A 51 -21.98 -24.94 -27.31
C ASP A 51 -23.13 -25.05 -26.29
N GLY A 52 -24.38 -24.93 -26.76
CA GLY A 52 -25.58 -24.99 -25.91
C GLY A 52 -25.84 -23.73 -25.07
N LYS A 53 -25.02 -22.69 -25.20
CA LYS A 53 -25.15 -21.43 -24.47
C LYS A 53 -25.79 -20.35 -25.34
N ALA A 54 -26.89 -19.81 -24.86
CA ALA A 54 -27.53 -18.64 -25.48
C ALA A 54 -26.65 -17.39 -25.35
N ASP A 55 -26.70 -16.54 -26.38
CA ASP A 55 -26.01 -15.24 -26.36
C ASP A 55 -26.57 -14.33 -25.25
N PRO A 56 -25.74 -13.54 -24.53
CA PRO A 56 -26.22 -12.68 -23.45
C PRO A 56 -27.35 -11.70 -23.84
N LEU A 57 -27.38 -11.23 -25.09
CA LEU A 57 -28.45 -10.38 -25.61
C LEU A 57 -29.74 -11.19 -25.80
N ALA A 58 -29.66 -12.41 -26.35
CA ALA A 58 -30.79 -13.31 -26.50
C ALA A 58 -31.43 -13.65 -25.14
N THR A 59 -30.62 -14.04 -24.16
CA THR A 59 -31.10 -14.39 -22.81
C THR A 59 -31.81 -13.23 -22.13
N GLU A 60 -31.30 -12.01 -22.24
CA GLU A 60 -31.95 -10.85 -21.64
C GLU A 60 -33.26 -10.49 -22.37
N ALA A 61 -33.29 -10.58 -23.69
CA ALA A 61 -34.48 -10.31 -24.48
C ALA A 61 -35.61 -11.33 -24.22
N GLU A 62 -35.28 -12.62 -24.14
CA GLU A 62 -36.21 -13.70 -23.77
C GLU A 62 -36.79 -13.48 -22.38
N LYS A 63 -35.94 -13.11 -21.40
CA LYS A 63 -36.37 -12.79 -20.03
C LYS A 63 -37.39 -11.66 -19.99
N ASP A 64 -37.24 -10.66 -20.86
CA ASP A 64 -38.16 -9.53 -20.91
C ASP A 64 -39.35 -9.74 -21.87
N GLY A 65 -39.53 -10.95 -22.42
CA GLY A 65 -40.63 -11.31 -23.32
C GLY A 65 -40.54 -10.73 -24.73
N VAL A 66 -39.36 -10.27 -25.17
CA VAL A 66 -39.14 -9.76 -26.53
C VAL A 66 -38.86 -10.93 -27.48
N PRO A 67 -39.48 -10.99 -28.68
CA PRO A 67 -39.21 -12.04 -29.64
C PRO A 67 -37.72 -12.10 -30.04
N VAL A 68 -37.12 -13.29 -29.89
CA VAL A 68 -35.72 -13.55 -30.28
C VAL A 68 -35.69 -14.46 -31.50
N PHE A 69 -34.89 -14.08 -32.49
CA PHE A 69 -34.73 -14.78 -33.75
C PHE A 69 -33.27 -15.19 -33.92
N LYS A 70 -33.00 -16.50 -33.81
CA LYS A 70 -31.65 -17.07 -33.93
C LYS A 70 -31.40 -17.47 -35.39
N LEU A 71 -30.75 -16.60 -36.15
CA LEU A 71 -30.56 -16.74 -37.59
C LEU A 71 -29.15 -17.24 -37.92
N SER A 72 -29.04 -18.38 -38.60
CA SER A 72 -27.75 -18.91 -39.05
C SER A 72 -27.11 -18.06 -40.16
N ARG A 73 -27.92 -17.38 -40.98
CA ARG A 73 -27.50 -16.46 -42.05
C ARG A 73 -28.67 -15.64 -42.57
N TRP A 74 -28.38 -14.45 -43.11
CA TRP A 74 -29.39 -13.56 -43.75
C TRP A 74 -29.43 -13.67 -45.28
N ARG A 75 -28.32 -14.04 -45.89
CA ARG A 75 -28.15 -14.15 -47.35
C ARG A 75 -27.31 -15.37 -47.74
N VAL A 76 -27.54 -15.90 -48.93
CA VAL A 76 -26.72 -16.97 -49.56
C VAL A 76 -26.26 -16.49 -50.92
N LYS A 77 -24.96 -16.53 -51.19
CA LYS A 77 -24.35 -16.03 -52.44
C LYS A 77 -24.79 -14.58 -52.79
N GLY A 78 -24.91 -13.72 -51.78
CA GLY A 78 -25.32 -12.32 -51.94
C GLY A 78 -26.83 -12.08 -52.04
N GLN A 79 -27.66 -13.12 -52.24
CA GLN A 79 -29.12 -12.99 -52.32
C GLN A 79 -29.77 -13.18 -50.96
N ALA A 80 -30.70 -12.28 -50.60
CA ALA A 80 -31.45 -12.34 -49.36
C ALA A 80 -32.36 -13.58 -49.29
N LEU A 81 -32.50 -14.18 -48.11
CA LEU A 81 -33.41 -15.30 -47.88
C LEU A 81 -34.86 -14.79 -47.71
N PRO A 82 -35.80 -15.07 -48.64
CA PRO A 82 -37.14 -14.47 -48.63
C PRO A 82 -37.93 -14.74 -47.34
N GLU A 83 -37.79 -15.93 -46.76
CA GLU A 83 -38.43 -16.35 -45.52
C GLU A 83 -37.90 -15.57 -44.31
N VAL A 84 -36.59 -15.34 -44.22
CA VAL A 84 -35.93 -14.58 -43.15
C VAL A 84 -36.30 -13.11 -43.24
N VAL A 85 -36.31 -12.55 -44.45
CA VAL A 85 -36.72 -11.15 -44.68
C VAL A 85 -38.18 -10.95 -44.33
N SER A 86 -39.06 -11.90 -44.68
CA SER A 86 -40.49 -11.84 -44.35
C SER A 86 -40.72 -11.90 -42.83
N GLN A 87 -40.00 -12.78 -42.13
CA GLN A 87 -40.05 -12.91 -40.67
C GLN A 87 -39.57 -11.62 -39.97
N TYR A 88 -38.51 -11.00 -40.47
CA TYR A 88 -38.03 -9.71 -39.99
C TYR A 88 -39.04 -8.58 -40.26
N LYS A 89 -39.58 -8.46 -41.47
CA LYS A 89 -40.57 -7.41 -41.82
C LYS A 89 -41.83 -7.50 -40.96
N ALA A 90 -42.24 -8.71 -40.57
CA ALA A 90 -43.39 -8.93 -39.69
C ALA A 90 -43.24 -8.31 -38.29
N THR A 91 -42.01 -8.02 -37.82
CA THR A 91 -41.80 -7.35 -36.53
C THR A 91 -42.07 -5.84 -36.58
N GLY A 92 -42.17 -5.24 -37.78
CA GLY A 92 -42.49 -3.82 -37.99
C GLY A 92 -41.50 -2.82 -37.35
N PRO A 93 -40.18 -2.92 -37.60
CA PRO A 93 -39.20 -1.98 -37.06
C PRO A 93 -39.24 -0.62 -37.79
N GLU A 94 -39.05 0.46 -37.03
CA GLU A 94 -38.91 1.83 -37.53
C GLU A 94 -37.43 2.25 -37.65
N LEU A 95 -36.53 1.58 -36.92
CA LEU A 95 -35.07 1.72 -36.97
C LEU A 95 -34.41 0.36 -36.69
N ASN A 96 -33.33 0.05 -37.39
CA ASN A 96 -32.43 -1.03 -36.96
C ASN A 96 -31.20 -0.47 -36.23
N VAL A 97 -30.80 -1.16 -35.16
CA VAL A 97 -29.57 -0.88 -34.44
C VAL A 97 -28.70 -2.13 -34.46
N LEU A 98 -27.51 -2.02 -35.04
CA LEU A 98 -26.53 -3.10 -35.21
C LEU A 98 -25.34 -2.86 -34.27
N PRO A 99 -25.46 -3.15 -32.95
CA PRO A 99 -24.42 -2.83 -31.97
C PRO A 99 -23.20 -3.74 -32.07
N PHE A 100 -23.38 -4.99 -32.51
CA PHE A 100 -22.29 -5.95 -32.74
C PHE A 100 -22.78 -6.98 -33.76
N CYS A 101 -22.70 -6.65 -35.04
CA CYS A 101 -23.19 -7.52 -36.12
C CYS A 101 -22.03 -8.30 -36.73
N SER A 102 -22.13 -9.63 -36.76
CA SER A 102 -21.10 -10.53 -37.32
C SER A 102 -21.48 -11.14 -38.66
N GLN A 103 -22.66 -10.80 -39.18
CA GLN A 103 -23.22 -11.31 -40.43
C GLN A 103 -23.49 -10.16 -41.39
N PHE A 104 -23.34 -10.42 -42.69
CA PHE A 104 -23.73 -9.45 -43.69
C PHE A 104 -25.25 -9.38 -43.82
N ILE A 105 -25.80 -8.20 -43.58
CA ILE A 105 -27.24 -7.95 -43.65
C ILE A 105 -27.62 -7.48 -45.06
N PRO A 106 -28.62 -8.07 -45.72
CA PRO A 106 -29.04 -7.68 -47.05
C PRO A 106 -29.72 -6.30 -47.06
N MET A 107 -29.64 -5.58 -48.18
CA MET A 107 -30.19 -4.23 -48.31
C MET A 107 -31.71 -4.18 -48.10
N GLU A 108 -32.42 -5.25 -48.43
CA GLU A 108 -33.86 -5.41 -48.18
C GLU A 108 -34.24 -5.37 -46.69
N VAL A 109 -33.27 -5.55 -45.79
CA VAL A 109 -33.41 -5.43 -44.33
C VAL A 109 -32.87 -4.08 -43.86
N ILE A 110 -31.72 -3.64 -44.38
CA ILE A 110 -31.08 -2.36 -44.05
C ILE A 110 -31.95 -1.15 -44.41
N ASP A 111 -32.58 -1.16 -45.59
CA ASP A 111 -33.37 -0.04 -46.11
C ASP A 111 -34.85 -0.10 -45.70
N HIS A 112 -35.29 -1.20 -45.06
CA HIS A 112 -36.70 -1.40 -44.73
C HIS A 112 -37.26 -0.42 -43.69
N PRO A 113 -36.59 -0.14 -42.56
CA PRO A 113 -37.12 0.76 -41.56
C PRO A 113 -37.14 2.21 -42.08
N LYS A 114 -38.22 2.94 -41.78
CA LYS A 114 -38.41 4.32 -42.25
C LYS A 114 -37.30 5.29 -41.80
N HIS A 115 -36.63 5.02 -40.68
CA HIS A 115 -35.50 5.81 -40.19
C HIS A 115 -34.14 5.22 -40.59
N GLY A 116 -34.10 4.12 -41.34
CA GLY A 116 -32.88 3.45 -41.80
C GLY A 116 -32.29 2.47 -40.79
N SER A 117 -31.00 2.18 -40.95
CA SER A 117 -30.24 1.28 -40.09
C SER A 117 -28.90 1.91 -39.70
N ILE A 118 -28.51 1.74 -38.44
CA ILE A 118 -27.20 2.21 -37.94
C ILE A 118 -26.38 1.07 -37.38
N ILE A 119 -25.07 1.18 -37.50
CA ILE A 119 -24.10 0.18 -37.08
C ILE A 119 -22.97 0.81 -36.29
N TYR A 120 -22.54 0.11 -35.24
CA TYR A 120 -21.38 0.46 -34.43
C TYR A 120 -20.12 -0.23 -34.97
N HIS A 121 -19.02 0.51 -35.09
CA HIS A 121 -17.72 0.01 -35.53
C HIS A 121 -16.60 0.49 -34.62
N PRO A 122 -15.72 -0.41 -34.11
CA PRO A 122 -14.71 -0.08 -33.10
C PRO A 122 -13.43 0.49 -33.73
N SER A 123 -13.57 1.45 -34.66
CA SER A 123 -12.46 2.23 -35.20
C SER A 123 -12.89 3.63 -35.60
N LEU A 124 -11.92 4.49 -35.84
CA LEU A 124 -12.12 5.81 -36.41
C LEU A 124 -12.15 5.73 -37.94
N LEU A 125 -13.32 5.36 -38.49
CA LEU A 125 -13.53 5.31 -39.94
C LEU A 125 -13.16 6.65 -40.62
N PRO A 126 -12.51 6.63 -41.80
CA PRO A 126 -12.37 5.48 -42.71
C PRO A 126 -11.18 4.54 -42.42
N ARG A 127 -10.37 4.80 -41.39
CA ARG A 127 -9.19 3.99 -41.07
C ARG A 127 -9.57 2.70 -40.34
N HIS A 128 -8.88 1.62 -40.68
CA HIS A 128 -9.12 0.27 -40.18
C HIS A 128 -10.56 -0.21 -40.44
N ARG A 129 -10.92 -0.49 -41.70
CA ARG A 129 -12.22 -1.09 -42.06
C ARG A 129 -12.17 -2.61 -41.90
N GLY A 130 -13.32 -3.19 -41.58
CA GLY A 130 -13.48 -4.63 -41.47
C GLY A 130 -13.23 -5.19 -40.06
N ALA A 131 -13.25 -6.51 -39.97
CA ALA A 131 -13.17 -7.19 -38.69
C ALA A 131 -11.79 -7.00 -38.02
N SER A 132 -11.77 -6.93 -36.69
CA SER A 132 -10.55 -6.69 -35.88
C SER A 132 -9.94 -5.29 -36.03
N ALA A 133 -10.72 -4.29 -36.45
CA ALA A 133 -10.23 -2.92 -36.62
C ALA A 133 -9.52 -2.33 -35.39
N ILE A 134 -10.02 -2.61 -34.18
CA ILE A 134 -9.39 -2.24 -32.90
C ILE A 134 -7.97 -2.82 -32.74
N ASN A 135 -7.74 -4.06 -33.18
CA ASN A 135 -6.43 -4.69 -33.15
C ASN A 135 -5.46 -3.93 -34.05
N TRP A 136 -5.93 -3.54 -35.24
CA TRP A 136 -5.12 -2.82 -36.22
C TRP A 136 -4.73 -1.41 -35.78
N THR A 137 -5.60 -0.70 -35.04
CA THR A 137 -5.25 0.57 -34.37
C THR A 137 -4.00 0.41 -33.49
N LEU A 138 -3.94 -0.67 -32.70
CA LEU A 138 -2.82 -0.94 -31.81
C LEU A 138 -1.59 -1.47 -32.54
N ILE A 139 -1.79 -2.37 -33.52
CA ILE A 139 -0.71 -2.97 -34.34
C ILE A 139 0.02 -1.90 -35.14
N HIS A 140 -0.70 -0.93 -35.72
CA HIS A 140 -0.09 0.17 -36.47
C HIS A 140 0.52 1.25 -35.56
N GLY A 141 0.28 1.18 -34.24
CA GLY A 141 0.82 2.17 -33.29
C GLY A 141 0.11 3.52 -33.36
N ASP A 142 -1.17 3.53 -33.75
CA ASP A 142 -1.95 4.75 -33.83
C ASP A 142 -2.03 5.41 -32.45
N LYS A 143 -1.88 6.74 -32.41
CA LYS A 143 -1.95 7.54 -31.17
C LYS A 143 -3.38 7.79 -30.71
N LYS A 144 -4.34 7.61 -31.63
CA LYS A 144 -5.77 7.86 -31.43
C LYS A 144 -6.54 6.60 -31.80
N GLY A 145 -7.44 6.19 -30.93
CA GLY A 145 -8.38 5.11 -31.14
C GLY A 145 -9.80 5.61 -30.91
N GLY A 146 -10.80 4.80 -31.20
CA GLY A 146 -12.17 5.23 -31.01
C GLY A 146 -13.17 4.35 -31.72
N PHE A 147 -14.40 4.84 -31.81
CA PHE A 147 -15.48 4.14 -32.51
C PHE A 147 -16.26 5.11 -33.39
N THR A 148 -16.91 4.54 -34.39
CA THR A 148 -17.83 5.22 -35.29
C THR A 148 -19.19 4.52 -35.24
N VAL A 149 -20.26 5.30 -35.12
CA VAL A 149 -21.62 4.89 -35.46
C VAL A 149 -21.95 5.50 -36.82
N PHE A 150 -22.29 4.67 -37.78
CA PHE A 150 -22.56 5.10 -39.16
C PHE A 150 -23.85 4.48 -39.69
N TRP A 151 -24.36 5.06 -40.77
CA TRP A 151 -25.53 4.55 -41.49
C TRP A 151 -25.15 3.31 -42.28
N ALA A 152 -25.75 2.17 -41.97
CA ALA A 152 -25.38 0.91 -42.59
C ALA A 152 -25.62 0.93 -44.12
N ASP A 153 -24.71 0.32 -44.85
CA ASP A 153 -24.78 0.05 -46.29
C ASP A 153 -24.49 -1.45 -46.54
N ASP A 154 -24.10 -1.85 -47.76
CA ASP A 154 -23.88 -3.28 -48.14
C ASP A 154 -22.61 -3.90 -47.50
N GLY A 155 -22.42 -3.65 -46.20
CA GLY A 155 -21.47 -4.33 -45.32
C GLY A 155 -20.00 -3.98 -45.52
N LEU A 156 -19.69 -2.80 -46.08
CA LEU A 156 -18.32 -2.39 -46.42
C LEU A 156 -17.71 -1.37 -45.45
N ASP A 157 -18.36 -1.10 -44.33
CA ASP A 157 -17.98 -0.05 -43.37
C ASP A 157 -17.79 1.32 -44.05
N THR A 158 -18.53 1.58 -45.13
CA THR A 158 -18.38 2.76 -46.01
C THR A 158 -19.47 3.80 -45.83
N GLY A 159 -20.54 3.47 -45.10
CA GLY A 159 -21.72 4.30 -45.02
C GLY A 159 -21.47 5.63 -44.29
N PRO A 160 -22.32 6.66 -44.51
CA PRO A 160 -22.12 7.97 -43.92
C PRO A 160 -22.01 7.94 -42.38
N ILE A 161 -21.06 8.67 -41.82
CA ILE A 161 -20.85 8.80 -40.38
C ILE A 161 -22.01 9.57 -39.75
N LEU A 162 -22.55 9.01 -38.67
CA LEU A 162 -23.55 9.66 -37.82
C LEU A 162 -22.88 10.28 -36.59
N LEU A 163 -22.02 9.51 -35.92
CA LEU A 163 -21.35 9.91 -34.69
C LEU A 163 -19.99 9.21 -34.60
N GLN A 164 -18.97 9.93 -34.14
CA GLN A 164 -17.64 9.37 -33.93
C GLN A 164 -17.06 9.93 -32.62
N ARG A 165 -16.38 9.09 -31.84
CA ARG A 165 -15.69 9.51 -30.62
C ARG A 165 -14.30 8.90 -30.57
N GLU A 166 -13.32 9.72 -30.22
CA GLU A 166 -11.92 9.33 -30.09
C GLU A 166 -11.44 9.30 -28.64
N CYS A 167 -10.37 8.56 -28.40
CA CYS A 167 -9.58 8.57 -27.18
C CYS A 167 -8.09 8.45 -27.52
N ASP A 168 -7.24 8.84 -26.57
CA ASP A 168 -5.80 8.60 -26.67
C ASP A 168 -5.49 7.12 -26.46
N VAL A 169 -4.61 6.58 -27.30
CA VAL A 169 -4.05 5.23 -27.16
C VAL A 169 -2.77 5.36 -26.34
N GLU A 170 -2.78 4.81 -25.13
CA GLU A 170 -1.62 4.82 -24.26
C GLU A 170 -0.54 3.84 -24.77
N PRO A 171 0.75 4.08 -24.45
CA PRO A 171 1.84 3.24 -24.95
C PRO A 171 1.69 1.74 -24.64
N ASN A 172 1.06 1.40 -23.51
CA ASN A 172 0.86 0.02 -23.05
C ASN A 172 -0.60 -0.43 -23.13
N ASP A 173 -1.46 0.29 -23.86
CA ASP A 173 -2.83 -0.18 -24.11
C ASP A 173 -2.82 -1.49 -24.91
N THR A 174 -3.65 -2.42 -24.46
CA THR A 174 -4.01 -3.66 -25.14
C THR A 174 -5.41 -3.55 -25.72
N VAL A 175 -5.79 -4.47 -26.61
CA VAL A 175 -7.15 -4.55 -27.17
C VAL A 175 -8.19 -4.57 -26.05
N ASN A 176 -7.91 -5.34 -24.99
CA ASN A 176 -8.79 -5.49 -23.85
C ASN A 176 -8.88 -4.22 -22.99
N THR A 177 -7.77 -3.50 -22.75
CA THR A 177 -7.78 -2.28 -21.91
C THR A 177 -8.54 -1.15 -22.60
N ILE A 178 -8.26 -0.91 -23.89
CA ILE A 178 -8.96 0.14 -24.65
C ILE A 178 -10.45 -0.20 -24.85
N TYR A 179 -10.77 -1.49 -25.02
CA TYR A 179 -12.15 -1.94 -25.10
C TYR A 179 -12.92 -1.68 -23.80
N LYS A 180 -12.38 -2.11 -22.65
CA LYS A 180 -13.03 -1.94 -21.35
C LYS A 180 -13.09 -0.49 -20.89
N ARG A 181 -12.03 0.29 -21.13
CA ARG A 181 -11.92 1.68 -20.67
C ARG A 181 -12.77 2.64 -21.50
N PHE A 182 -12.88 2.41 -22.80
CA PHE A 182 -13.50 3.38 -23.72
C PHE A 182 -14.54 2.76 -24.65
N LEU A 183 -14.15 1.80 -25.50
CA LEU A 183 -15.01 1.39 -26.62
C LEU A 183 -16.31 0.71 -26.16
N PHE A 184 -16.29 -0.06 -25.08
CA PHE A 184 -17.48 -0.65 -24.48
C PHE A 184 -18.37 0.41 -23.83
N PRO A 185 -17.95 1.13 -22.77
CA PRO A 185 -18.84 2.06 -22.06
C PRO A 185 -19.27 3.25 -22.92
N GLU A 186 -18.36 3.85 -23.69
CA GLU A 186 -18.69 4.98 -24.55
C GLU A 186 -19.36 4.55 -25.85
N GLY A 187 -19.08 3.34 -26.35
CA GLY A 187 -19.78 2.80 -27.52
C GLY A 187 -21.25 2.52 -27.25
N VAL A 188 -21.59 1.98 -26.06
CA VAL A 188 -23.00 1.81 -25.65
C VAL A 188 -23.69 3.17 -25.60
N LYS A 189 -23.09 4.16 -24.91
CA LYS A 189 -23.65 5.51 -24.82
C LYS A 189 -23.80 6.18 -26.19
N GLY A 190 -22.76 6.09 -27.03
CA GLY A 190 -22.75 6.67 -28.37
C GLY A 190 -23.78 6.04 -29.30
N THR A 191 -24.00 4.73 -29.19
CA THR A 191 -25.05 4.03 -29.96
C THR A 191 -26.44 4.49 -29.54
N VAL A 192 -26.70 4.61 -28.24
CA VAL A 192 -28.00 5.12 -27.73
C VAL A 192 -28.19 6.60 -28.06
N GLU A 193 -27.14 7.41 -27.99
CA GLU A 193 -27.15 8.80 -28.43
C GLU A 193 -27.46 8.93 -29.92
N ALA A 194 -26.88 8.07 -30.77
CA ALA A 194 -27.20 8.04 -32.19
C ALA A 194 -28.70 7.78 -32.43
N VAL A 195 -29.30 6.85 -31.68
CA VAL A 195 -30.75 6.59 -31.74
C VAL A 195 -31.56 7.83 -31.31
N ARG A 196 -31.15 8.54 -30.25
CA ARG A 196 -31.81 9.79 -29.84
C ARG A 196 -31.73 10.87 -30.91
N LEU A 197 -30.56 11.05 -31.53
CA LEU A 197 -30.39 12.01 -32.62
C LEU A 197 -31.31 11.69 -33.80
N ILE A 198 -31.54 10.41 -34.10
CA ILE A 198 -32.49 9.97 -35.13
C ILE A 198 -33.93 10.30 -34.71
N ALA A 199 -34.31 9.95 -33.48
CA ALA A 199 -35.66 10.20 -32.95
C ALA A 199 -36.02 11.69 -32.93
N GLU A 200 -35.02 12.55 -32.69
CA GLU A 200 -35.15 14.01 -32.69
C GLU A 200 -35.03 14.65 -34.09
N GLY A 201 -34.76 13.87 -35.14
CA GLY A 201 -34.54 14.39 -36.49
C GLY A 201 -33.25 15.20 -36.67
N LYS A 202 -32.26 15.00 -35.79
CA LYS A 202 -30.96 15.71 -35.78
C LYS A 202 -29.78 14.87 -36.26
N ALA A 203 -30.01 13.60 -36.63
CA ALA A 203 -28.96 12.70 -37.05
C ALA A 203 -28.31 13.15 -38.37
N GLN A 204 -26.99 13.23 -38.37
CA GLN A 204 -26.19 13.69 -39.51
C GLN A 204 -25.85 12.52 -40.44
N ARG A 205 -25.56 12.82 -41.71
CA ARG A 205 -25.08 11.87 -42.73
C ARG A 205 -23.81 12.43 -43.35
N ILE A 206 -22.69 12.29 -42.66
CA ILE A 206 -21.39 12.82 -43.11
C ILE A 206 -20.74 11.78 -44.03
N PRO A 207 -20.50 12.06 -45.33
CA PRO A 207 -19.82 11.12 -46.21
C PRO A 207 -18.41 10.79 -45.70
N GLN A 208 -18.01 9.51 -45.75
CA GLN A 208 -16.66 9.11 -45.38
C GLN A 208 -15.64 9.53 -46.47
N PRO A 209 -14.46 10.06 -46.11
CA PRO A 209 -13.39 10.28 -47.08
C PRO A 209 -12.76 8.95 -47.52
N GLU A 210 -12.25 8.90 -48.76
CA GLU A 210 -11.46 7.75 -49.26
C GLU A 210 -9.98 7.82 -48.85
N GLU A 211 -9.48 9.04 -48.58
CA GLU A 211 -8.10 9.28 -48.16
C GLU A 211 -7.86 8.70 -46.75
N GLY A 212 -6.86 7.81 -46.63
CA GLY A 212 -6.50 7.15 -45.37
C GLY A 212 -7.32 5.89 -45.04
N ALA A 213 -8.23 5.47 -45.93
CA ALA A 213 -8.98 4.23 -45.76
C ALA A 213 -8.07 2.98 -45.89
N THR A 214 -8.25 2.01 -44.99
CA THR A 214 -7.49 0.75 -45.01
C THR A 214 -8.42 -0.43 -44.82
N TYR A 215 -8.13 -1.55 -45.51
CA TYR A 215 -8.86 -2.82 -45.38
C TYR A 215 -7.89 -3.90 -44.91
N GLU A 216 -7.98 -4.26 -43.64
CA GLU A 216 -7.09 -5.25 -43.06
C GLU A 216 -7.79 -6.60 -42.84
N CYS A 217 -6.99 -7.67 -42.86
CA CYS A 217 -7.52 -9.02 -42.71
C CYS A 217 -7.94 -9.32 -41.26
N ILE A 218 -8.91 -10.23 -41.11
CA ILE A 218 -9.35 -10.76 -39.80
C ILE A 218 -8.15 -11.39 -39.10
N GLN A 219 -7.89 -10.99 -37.85
CA GLN A 219 -6.84 -11.59 -37.04
C GLN A 219 -7.28 -12.97 -36.53
N LYS A 220 -6.49 -13.99 -36.85
CA LYS A 220 -6.62 -15.37 -36.40
C LYS A 220 -5.26 -15.89 -35.94
N LYS A 221 -5.22 -17.04 -35.29
CA LYS A 221 -3.96 -17.62 -34.81
C LYS A 221 -3.00 -17.93 -35.97
N GLU A 222 -3.51 -18.28 -37.15
CA GLU A 222 -2.69 -18.71 -38.29
C GLU A 222 -1.96 -17.55 -38.99
N ASN A 223 -2.46 -16.32 -38.88
CA ASN A 223 -1.88 -15.14 -39.52
C ASN A 223 -1.24 -14.17 -38.52
N SER A 224 -1.08 -14.56 -37.25
CA SER A 224 -0.64 -13.65 -36.19
C SER A 224 0.90 -13.55 -35.96
N LYS A 225 1.70 -13.61 -37.04
CA LYS A 225 3.19 -13.62 -37.00
C LYS A 225 3.79 -12.20 -36.84
N VAL A 226 4.79 -12.07 -35.96
CA VAL A 226 5.37 -10.79 -35.47
C VAL A 226 6.00 -9.91 -36.57
N LYS A 227 5.60 -8.62 -36.67
CA LYS A 227 6.28 -7.59 -37.50
C LYS A 227 6.60 -6.24 -36.83
N ALA A 228 6.19 -6.01 -35.58
CA ALA A 228 6.71 -4.96 -34.69
C ALA A 228 6.35 -5.36 -33.25
N ILE A 229 7.30 -5.90 -32.48
CA ILE A 229 7.02 -6.87 -31.40
C ILE A 229 6.05 -6.34 -30.34
N HIS A 230 6.21 -5.10 -29.85
CA HIS A 230 5.34 -4.53 -28.81
C HIS A 230 3.91 -4.26 -29.29
N ASN A 231 3.76 -3.51 -30.38
CA ASN A 231 2.45 -3.21 -30.97
C ASN A 231 1.72 -4.48 -31.42
N TRP A 232 2.49 -5.45 -31.88
CA TRP A 232 2.00 -6.75 -32.27
C TRP A 232 1.44 -7.55 -31.09
N ILE A 233 2.16 -7.61 -29.97
CA ILE A 233 1.69 -8.33 -28.77
C ILE A 233 0.46 -7.62 -28.18
N ARG A 234 0.53 -6.32 -27.91
CA ARG A 234 -0.59 -5.57 -27.29
C ARG A 234 -1.84 -5.54 -28.18
N GLY A 235 -1.66 -5.51 -29.50
CA GLY A 235 -2.74 -5.55 -30.49
C GLY A 235 -3.37 -6.91 -30.67
N ASN A 236 -2.81 -7.98 -30.10
CA ASN A 236 -3.38 -9.32 -30.10
C ASN A 236 -3.71 -9.84 -28.68
N ASP A 237 -3.52 -9.03 -27.64
CA ASP A 237 -3.72 -9.38 -26.24
C ASP A 237 -5.21 -9.19 -25.82
N LYS A 238 -5.96 -10.21 -25.37
CA LYS A 238 -5.61 -11.64 -25.18
C LYS A 238 -6.00 -12.55 -26.35
N VAL A 239 -6.85 -12.08 -27.26
CA VAL A 239 -7.41 -12.87 -28.37
C VAL A 239 -7.16 -12.12 -29.67
N PRO A 240 -6.52 -12.74 -30.69
CA PRO A 240 -6.18 -14.17 -30.79
C PRO A 240 -4.92 -14.60 -30.01
N GLY A 241 -4.14 -13.68 -29.46
CA GLY A 241 -2.84 -13.94 -28.83
C GLY A 241 -1.69 -13.90 -29.85
N ALA A 242 -0.67 -13.09 -29.56
CA ALA A 242 0.57 -13.06 -30.36
C ALA A 242 1.47 -14.21 -29.94
N TRP A 243 1.95 -15.02 -30.88
CA TRP A 243 2.74 -16.21 -30.55
C TRP A 243 4.02 -16.32 -31.39
N ALA A 244 4.96 -17.09 -30.88
CA ALA A 244 6.13 -17.57 -31.61
C ALA A 244 6.43 -19.02 -31.21
N GLU A 245 7.29 -19.68 -31.98
CA GLU A 245 7.77 -21.02 -31.65
C GLU A 245 9.01 -20.90 -30.74
N VAL A 246 8.96 -21.58 -29.60
CA VAL A 246 10.00 -21.61 -28.57
C VAL A 246 10.17 -23.07 -28.17
N ASP A 247 11.40 -23.61 -28.29
CA ASP A 247 11.72 -25.01 -28.02
C ASP A 247 10.79 -26.03 -28.72
N GLY A 248 10.39 -25.74 -29.96
CA GLY A 248 9.52 -26.61 -30.77
C GLY A 248 8.04 -26.59 -30.40
N GLN A 249 7.62 -25.71 -29.48
CA GLN A 249 6.22 -25.51 -29.09
C GLN A 249 5.75 -24.08 -29.39
N LYS A 250 4.45 -23.91 -29.67
CA LYS A 250 3.84 -22.58 -29.79
C LYS A 250 3.65 -21.94 -28.41
N VAL A 251 4.28 -20.79 -28.20
CA VAL A 251 4.16 -19.98 -26.99
C VAL A 251 3.53 -18.63 -27.33
N THR A 252 2.46 -18.27 -26.63
CA THR A 252 1.70 -17.04 -26.80
C THR A 252 2.11 -16.02 -25.73
N PHE A 253 2.36 -14.77 -26.09
CA PHE A 253 2.88 -13.71 -25.23
C PHE A 253 1.76 -12.74 -24.82
N TYR A 254 1.81 -12.29 -23.56
CA TYR A 254 0.83 -11.38 -22.97
C TYR A 254 1.47 -10.30 -22.08
N GLY A 255 0.82 -9.14 -22.02
CA GLY A 255 1.21 -8.04 -21.14
C GLY A 255 2.55 -7.42 -21.52
N SER A 256 2.75 -7.11 -22.81
CA SER A 256 3.97 -6.46 -23.28
C SER A 256 4.07 -5.00 -22.79
N THR A 257 5.25 -4.61 -22.29
CA THR A 257 5.55 -3.24 -21.86
C THR A 257 6.92 -2.83 -22.40
N LEU A 258 7.05 -1.63 -22.98
CA LEU A 258 8.35 -1.11 -23.41
C LEU A 258 9.27 -0.85 -22.21
N ILE A 259 10.56 -1.19 -22.33
CA ILE A 259 11.57 -0.95 -21.29
C ILE A 259 12.79 -0.24 -21.86
N ASP A 260 13.39 0.64 -21.05
CA ASP A 260 14.64 1.31 -21.41
C ASP A 260 15.82 0.32 -21.34
N ASN A 261 16.78 0.46 -22.24
CA ASN A 261 17.89 -0.48 -22.50
C ASN A 261 18.83 -0.78 -21.30
N GLY A 262 18.56 -0.26 -20.10
CA GLY A 262 19.37 -0.46 -18.88
C GLY A 262 19.02 -1.70 -18.03
N VAL A 263 17.92 -2.41 -18.30
CA VAL A 263 17.43 -3.51 -17.42
C VAL A 263 18.01 -4.89 -17.79
N ALA A 264 18.72 -5.02 -18.91
CA ALA A 264 19.00 -6.33 -19.53
C ALA A 264 20.16 -7.17 -18.93
N ALA A 265 20.73 -6.83 -17.77
CA ALA A 265 21.98 -7.46 -17.34
C ALA A 265 21.84 -8.85 -16.67
N ASN A 266 20.69 -9.20 -16.06
CA ASN A 266 20.58 -10.39 -15.21
C ASN A 266 19.37 -11.29 -15.57
N GLY A 267 19.47 -12.07 -16.64
CA GLY A 267 18.46 -13.05 -17.03
C GLY A 267 19.05 -14.28 -17.74
N ARG A 268 18.28 -15.37 -17.86
CA ARG A 268 18.67 -16.56 -18.60
C ARG A 268 18.22 -16.45 -20.07
N PRO A 269 19.08 -16.69 -21.06
CA PRO A 269 18.72 -16.56 -22.47
C PRO A 269 17.72 -17.63 -22.90
N LEU A 270 16.74 -17.24 -23.71
CA LEU A 270 15.69 -18.08 -24.30
C LEU A 270 15.68 -17.91 -25.82
N GLU A 271 15.93 -19.00 -26.54
CA GLU A 271 15.91 -19.02 -28.00
C GLU A 271 14.48 -18.95 -28.51
N ILE A 272 14.22 -18.01 -29.42
CA ILE A 272 12.89 -17.81 -30.02
C ILE A 272 13.05 -17.89 -31.52
N CYS A 273 12.33 -18.80 -32.16
CA CYS A 273 12.44 -19.05 -33.58
C CYS A 273 12.15 -17.77 -34.39
N GLY A 274 13.15 -17.32 -35.16
CA GLY A 274 13.07 -16.13 -36.01
C GLY A 274 13.41 -14.81 -35.31
N ALA A 275 13.82 -14.81 -34.04
CA ALA A 275 14.37 -13.62 -33.38
C ALA A 275 15.84 -13.38 -33.77
N SER A 276 16.25 -12.11 -33.89
CA SER A 276 17.62 -11.73 -34.23
C SER A 276 18.63 -11.91 -33.09
N ARG A 277 18.11 -12.05 -31.86
CA ARG A 277 18.86 -12.40 -30.64
C ARG A 277 17.94 -13.13 -29.66
N PRO A 278 18.49 -13.89 -28.70
CA PRO A 278 17.70 -14.57 -27.69
C PRO A 278 16.90 -13.59 -26.83
N GLY A 279 15.70 -13.98 -26.42
CA GLY A 279 14.99 -13.29 -25.34
C GLY A 279 15.68 -13.54 -23.99
N MET A 280 15.43 -12.72 -22.99
CA MET A 280 16.03 -12.88 -21.66
C MET A 280 14.93 -13.12 -20.62
N VAL A 281 14.90 -14.30 -20.02
CA VAL A 281 14.02 -14.59 -18.88
C VAL A 281 14.65 -14.00 -17.62
N THR A 282 14.02 -12.97 -17.08
CA THR A 282 14.43 -12.24 -15.88
C THR A 282 13.43 -12.49 -14.75
N LYS A 283 13.74 -12.05 -13.52
CA LYS A 283 12.78 -12.08 -12.41
C LYS A 283 11.48 -11.30 -12.71
N ALA A 284 11.55 -10.29 -13.59
CA ALA A 284 10.40 -9.46 -13.96
C ALA A 284 9.54 -10.07 -15.10
N GLY A 285 10.06 -11.01 -15.87
CA GLY A 285 9.40 -11.58 -17.06
C GLY A 285 10.37 -11.87 -18.20
N LEU A 286 9.83 -12.14 -19.39
CA LEU A 286 10.61 -12.41 -20.60
C LEU A 286 10.85 -11.11 -21.37
N VAL A 287 12.10 -10.69 -21.44
CA VAL A 287 12.51 -9.55 -22.26
C VAL A 287 12.69 -9.99 -23.71
N LEU A 288 11.98 -9.35 -24.63
CA LEU A 288 12.12 -9.52 -26.07
C LEU A 288 12.76 -8.28 -26.69
N PHE A 289 13.55 -8.47 -27.73
CA PHE A 289 14.27 -7.40 -28.42
C PHE A 289 13.74 -7.20 -29.83
N GLY A 290 13.37 -5.95 -30.14
CA GLY A 290 13.05 -5.52 -31.48
C GLY A 290 14.29 -5.43 -32.37
N ASN A 291 14.06 -5.50 -33.69
CA ASN A 291 15.13 -5.29 -34.69
C ASN A 291 15.64 -3.84 -34.73
N ASP A 292 14.90 -2.91 -34.14
CA ASP A 292 15.23 -1.49 -33.96
C ASP A 292 16.08 -1.22 -32.69
N GLY A 293 16.42 -2.27 -31.93
CA GLY A 293 17.19 -2.15 -30.69
C GLY A 293 16.38 -1.75 -29.46
N GLY A 294 15.05 -1.61 -29.58
CA GLY A 294 14.16 -1.45 -28.44
C GLY A 294 13.93 -2.78 -27.71
N ALA A 295 13.76 -2.73 -26.40
CA ALA A 295 13.44 -3.89 -25.58
C ALA A 295 12.00 -3.77 -25.03
N LEU A 296 11.35 -4.91 -24.85
CA LEU A 296 10.06 -4.99 -24.19
C LEU A 296 10.03 -6.15 -23.21
N LEU A 297 9.27 -6.01 -22.14
CA LEU A 297 9.00 -7.04 -21.16
C LEU A 297 7.65 -7.70 -21.45
N VAL A 298 7.65 -9.03 -21.58
CA VAL A 298 6.46 -9.87 -21.60
C VAL A 298 6.25 -10.44 -20.20
N LYS A 299 5.09 -10.14 -19.59
CA LYS A 299 4.80 -10.57 -18.21
C LYS A 299 4.37 -12.03 -18.13
N ASN A 300 3.49 -12.46 -19.04
CA ASN A 300 2.91 -13.81 -19.01
C ASN A 300 3.04 -14.48 -20.37
N ILE A 301 3.11 -15.80 -20.35
CA ILE A 301 3.15 -16.64 -21.55
C ILE A 301 2.16 -17.79 -21.42
N GLN A 302 1.63 -18.26 -22.54
CA GLN A 302 0.74 -19.41 -22.60
C GLN A 302 1.27 -20.44 -23.59
N PHE A 303 1.34 -21.70 -23.17
CA PHE A 303 1.74 -22.84 -23.99
C PHE A 303 0.59 -23.35 -24.87
N GLU A 304 0.89 -24.25 -25.80
CA GLU A 304 -0.08 -24.76 -26.78
C GLU A 304 -1.23 -25.56 -26.13
N ASP A 305 -0.98 -26.17 -24.98
CA ASP A 305 -1.97 -26.85 -24.13
C ASP A 305 -2.93 -25.91 -23.39
N GLY A 306 -2.68 -24.59 -23.45
CA GLY A 306 -3.46 -23.55 -22.79
C GLY A 306 -2.96 -23.16 -21.40
N LYS A 307 -1.90 -23.79 -20.88
CA LYS A 307 -1.29 -23.43 -19.58
C LYS A 307 -0.65 -22.06 -19.64
N MET A 308 -1.04 -21.17 -18.74
CA MET A 308 -0.51 -19.81 -18.63
C MET A 308 0.41 -19.71 -17.41
N ILE A 309 1.61 -19.16 -17.58
CA ILE A 309 2.56 -18.94 -16.50
C ILE A 309 3.10 -17.50 -16.54
N THR A 310 3.67 -17.05 -15.42
CA THR A 310 4.51 -15.87 -15.43
C THR A 310 5.78 -16.16 -16.22
N ALA A 311 6.16 -15.28 -17.12
CA ALA A 311 7.27 -15.51 -18.04
C ALA A 311 8.62 -15.65 -17.31
N SER A 312 8.76 -15.07 -16.11
CA SER A 312 9.93 -15.22 -15.24
C SER A 312 10.14 -16.66 -14.77
N GLN A 313 9.09 -17.48 -14.78
CA GLN A 313 9.11 -18.88 -14.38
C GLN A 313 9.33 -19.83 -15.56
N TYR A 314 9.62 -19.34 -16.78
CA TYR A 314 9.74 -20.21 -17.97
C TYR A 314 10.71 -21.38 -17.75
N PHE A 315 11.90 -21.12 -17.21
CA PHE A 315 12.89 -22.16 -16.93
C PHE A 315 12.59 -22.98 -15.67
N SER A 316 11.70 -22.49 -14.81
CA SER A 316 11.19 -23.20 -13.64
C SER A 316 9.98 -24.07 -13.98
N ALA A 317 9.29 -23.79 -15.09
CA ALA A 317 8.12 -24.52 -15.55
C ALA A 317 8.46 -25.97 -15.94
N GLY A 318 9.72 -26.24 -16.32
CA GLY A 318 10.25 -27.59 -16.53
C GLY A 318 10.53 -28.38 -15.26
N ALA A 319 10.37 -27.78 -14.07
CA ALA A 319 10.58 -28.44 -12.77
C ALA A 319 9.27 -28.68 -12.00
N SER A 320 8.10 -28.52 -12.62
CA SER A 320 6.85 -28.97 -12.01
C SER A 320 6.63 -30.44 -12.37
N ALA A 321 7.47 -31.33 -11.84
CA ALA A 321 7.16 -32.76 -11.84
C ALA A 321 5.74 -32.92 -11.27
N THR A 322 4.86 -33.61 -11.99
CA THR A 322 3.54 -33.97 -11.46
C THR A 322 3.79 -34.74 -10.18
N VAL A 323 3.39 -34.15 -9.06
CA VAL A 323 3.62 -34.69 -7.75
C VAL A 323 2.80 -35.97 -7.65
N VAL A 324 3.45 -37.09 -7.35
CA VAL A 324 2.77 -38.37 -7.13
C VAL A 324 2.00 -38.24 -5.83
N LEU A 325 0.67 -38.32 -5.93
CA LEU A 325 -0.23 -38.17 -4.81
C LEU A 325 -0.16 -39.39 -3.88
N THR A 326 -0.07 -39.17 -2.57
CA THR A 326 -0.28 -40.20 -1.55
C THR A 326 -1.74 -40.64 -1.53
N GLU A 327 -2.07 -41.76 -0.87
CA GLU A 327 -3.47 -42.20 -0.77
C GLU A 327 -4.37 -41.19 -0.03
N GLU A 328 -3.81 -40.47 0.95
CA GLU A 328 -4.51 -39.38 1.65
C GLU A 328 -4.76 -38.17 0.74
N GLU A 329 -3.79 -37.81 -0.11
CA GLU A 329 -3.92 -36.71 -1.07
C GLU A 329 -4.84 -37.05 -2.24
N LYS A 330 -4.90 -38.33 -2.64
CA LYS A 330 -5.92 -38.81 -3.59
C LYS A 330 -7.32 -38.69 -2.98
N ALA A 331 -7.48 -39.03 -1.70
CA ALA A 331 -8.75 -38.83 -1.00
C ALA A 331 -9.13 -37.34 -0.90
N PHE A 332 -8.17 -36.45 -0.65
CA PHE A 332 -8.37 -35.00 -0.71
C PHE A 332 -8.76 -34.54 -2.12
N ALA A 333 -8.08 -35.01 -3.16
CA ALA A 333 -8.41 -34.68 -4.55
C ALA A 333 -9.85 -35.10 -4.90
N GLU A 334 -10.28 -36.30 -4.48
CA GLU A 334 -11.66 -36.75 -4.68
C GLU A 334 -12.67 -35.93 -3.87
N GLN A 335 -12.36 -35.51 -2.64
CA GLN A 335 -13.20 -34.56 -1.89
C GLN A 335 -13.31 -33.20 -2.59
N MET A 336 -12.23 -32.74 -3.22
CA MET A 336 -12.16 -31.48 -3.94
C MET A 336 -12.85 -31.51 -5.31
N ARG A 337 -13.29 -32.68 -5.80
CA ARG A 337 -14.26 -32.79 -6.92
C ARG A 337 -15.67 -32.30 -6.54
N VAL A 338 -15.78 -31.41 -5.55
CA VAL A 338 -16.97 -30.62 -5.18
C VAL A 338 -17.31 -29.53 -6.20
N TRP A 339 -16.46 -29.30 -7.19
CA TRP A 339 -16.68 -28.34 -8.28
C TRP A 339 -18.06 -28.43 -8.95
N PRO A 340 -18.77 -29.58 -9.12
CA PRO A 340 -20.13 -29.61 -9.66
C PRO A 340 -21.16 -28.88 -8.79
N SER A 341 -20.92 -28.76 -7.48
CA SER A 341 -21.79 -27.99 -6.59
C SER A 341 -21.59 -26.48 -6.72
N ILE A 342 -20.46 -26.07 -7.31
CA ILE A 342 -20.06 -24.68 -7.58
C ILE A 342 -20.39 -24.31 -9.03
N LEU A 343 -20.05 -25.20 -9.97
CA LEU A 343 -20.22 -25.07 -11.41
C LEU A 343 -21.51 -25.78 -11.84
N THR A 344 -22.59 -25.02 -12.00
CA THR A 344 -23.92 -25.57 -12.31
C THR A 344 -24.03 -26.25 -13.68
N ASN A 345 -23.02 -26.12 -14.54
CA ASN A 345 -23.09 -26.52 -15.95
C ASN A 345 -22.20 -27.74 -16.27
N VAL A 346 -21.56 -28.35 -15.28
CA VAL A 346 -20.64 -29.47 -15.48
C VAL A 346 -21.07 -30.64 -14.58
N GLY A 347 -21.51 -31.74 -15.20
CA GLY A 347 -22.01 -32.93 -14.50
C GLY A 347 -20.91 -33.83 -13.92
N GLN A 348 -19.71 -33.80 -14.49
CA GLN A 348 -18.56 -34.59 -14.04
C GLN A 348 -17.27 -33.78 -14.25
N ILE A 349 -16.39 -33.77 -13.23
CA ILE A 349 -15.11 -33.07 -13.26
C ILE A 349 -14.03 -34.06 -13.63
N GLU A 350 -13.35 -33.79 -14.73
CA GLU A 350 -12.14 -34.48 -15.15
C GLU A 350 -10.92 -33.65 -14.76
N ASP A 351 -9.74 -34.26 -14.76
CA ASP A 351 -8.49 -33.58 -14.38
C ASP A 351 -8.18 -32.37 -15.28
N SER A 352 -8.57 -32.43 -16.55
CA SER A 352 -8.45 -31.33 -17.51
C SER A 352 -9.60 -30.30 -17.46
N THR A 353 -10.59 -30.47 -16.58
CA THR A 353 -11.70 -29.51 -16.46
C THR A 353 -11.17 -28.16 -15.98
N ASP A 354 -11.43 -27.10 -16.76
CA ASP A 354 -11.01 -25.73 -16.44
C ASP A 354 -12.15 -24.98 -15.74
N PHE A 355 -11.87 -24.43 -14.56
CA PHE A 355 -12.81 -23.77 -13.66
C PHE A 355 -13.54 -22.60 -14.32
N PHE A 356 -12.81 -21.73 -15.02
CA PHE A 356 -13.36 -20.51 -15.61
C PHE A 356 -14.00 -20.77 -16.97
N LYS A 357 -13.43 -21.66 -17.80
CA LYS A 357 -14.07 -22.09 -19.05
C LYS A 357 -15.40 -22.80 -18.78
N SER A 358 -15.52 -23.44 -17.62
CA SER A 358 -16.75 -24.08 -17.15
C SER A 358 -17.79 -23.09 -16.59
N GLY A 359 -17.48 -21.79 -16.56
CA GLY A 359 -18.43 -20.72 -16.24
C GLY A 359 -18.30 -20.09 -14.86
N ALA A 360 -17.25 -20.39 -14.09
CA ALA A 360 -17.00 -19.77 -12.78
C ALA A 360 -16.86 -18.23 -12.85
N ALA A 361 -17.44 -17.54 -11.87
CA ALA A 361 -17.27 -16.11 -11.61
C ALA A 361 -16.46 -15.86 -10.33
N SER A 362 -16.18 -14.60 -10.00
CA SER A 362 -15.37 -14.22 -8.83
C SER A 362 -15.96 -14.70 -7.49
N MET A 363 -17.29 -14.85 -7.39
CA MET A 363 -17.93 -15.41 -6.21
C MET A 363 -17.66 -16.91 -6.05
N ASP A 364 -17.52 -17.62 -7.17
CA ASP A 364 -17.25 -19.06 -7.18
C ASP A 364 -15.81 -19.36 -6.76
N VAL A 365 -14.88 -18.44 -7.04
CA VAL A 365 -13.50 -18.48 -6.53
C VAL A 365 -13.49 -18.43 -5.01
N VAL A 366 -14.24 -17.49 -4.41
CA VAL A 366 -14.34 -17.37 -2.95
C VAL A 366 -14.94 -18.64 -2.36
N ARG A 367 -16.00 -19.17 -2.99
CA ARG A 367 -16.62 -20.42 -2.55
C ARG A 367 -15.65 -21.60 -2.59
N LEU A 368 -14.86 -21.74 -3.67
CA LEU A 368 -13.86 -22.80 -3.78
C LEU A 368 -12.76 -22.67 -2.71
N VAL A 369 -12.29 -21.45 -2.43
CA VAL A 369 -11.32 -21.19 -1.36
C VAL A 369 -11.86 -21.61 0.01
N GLU A 370 -13.14 -21.33 0.31
CA GLU A 370 -13.75 -21.71 1.58
C GLU A 370 -14.00 -23.23 1.70
N GLU A 371 -14.40 -23.90 0.61
CA GLU A 371 -14.54 -25.37 0.59
C GLU A 371 -13.19 -26.06 0.86
N VAL A 372 -12.09 -25.55 0.28
CA VAL A 372 -10.74 -26.05 0.58
C VAL A 372 -10.41 -25.89 2.06
N LYS A 373 -10.72 -24.73 2.66
CA LYS A 373 -10.47 -24.50 4.10
C LYS A 373 -11.28 -25.44 5.00
N LEU A 374 -12.50 -25.81 4.59
CA LEU A 374 -13.32 -26.76 5.34
C LEU A 374 -12.74 -28.18 5.30
N CYS A 375 -12.22 -28.60 4.16
CA CYS A 375 -11.65 -29.94 3.98
C CYS A 375 -10.20 -30.04 4.46
N ALA A 376 -9.42 -28.97 4.33
CA ALA A 376 -8.00 -28.90 4.63
C ALA A 376 -7.66 -27.53 5.23
N SER A 377 -7.92 -27.39 6.54
CA SER A 377 -7.78 -26.12 7.27
C SER A 377 -6.35 -25.54 7.30
N SER A 378 -5.34 -26.37 7.05
CA SER A 378 -3.94 -25.97 6.90
C SER A 378 -3.61 -25.40 5.52
N CYS A 379 -4.42 -25.65 4.49
CA CYS A 379 -4.21 -25.12 3.14
C CYS A 379 -4.77 -23.70 3.03
N GLN A 380 -3.90 -22.69 3.13
CA GLN A 380 -4.30 -21.29 2.95
C GLN A 380 -4.20 -20.87 1.49
N LEU A 381 -5.35 -20.60 0.87
CA LEU A 381 -5.46 -20.12 -0.49
C LEU A 381 -5.85 -18.64 -0.55
N GLN A 382 -5.22 -17.90 -1.46
CA GLN A 382 -5.65 -16.59 -1.94
C GLN A 382 -6.47 -16.73 -3.23
N ASN A 383 -7.21 -15.68 -3.59
CA ASN A 383 -7.98 -15.70 -4.84
C ASN A 383 -7.06 -15.82 -6.07
N GLU A 384 -5.86 -15.22 -6.05
CA GLU A 384 -4.87 -15.36 -7.12
C GLU A 384 -4.45 -16.81 -7.37
N ASP A 385 -4.36 -17.65 -6.34
CA ASP A 385 -3.96 -19.06 -6.48
C ASP A 385 -4.92 -19.81 -7.42
N ILE A 386 -6.21 -19.53 -7.34
CA ILE A 386 -7.24 -20.12 -8.20
C ILE A 386 -7.18 -19.54 -9.62
N TYR A 387 -6.92 -18.23 -9.75
CA TYR A 387 -6.80 -17.59 -11.08
C TYR A 387 -5.60 -18.09 -11.88
N MET A 388 -4.55 -18.59 -11.21
CA MET A 388 -3.34 -19.11 -11.84
C MET A 388 -3.37 -20.63 -12.09
N ASN A 389 -4.24 -21.37 -11.38
CA ASN A 389 -4.35 -22.83 -11.48
C ASN A 389 -5.78 -23.20 -11.92
N THR A 390 -6.09 -22.93 -13.18
CA THR A 390 -7.47 -22.97 -13.68
C THR A 390 -7.99 -24.39 -13.93
N THR A 391 -7.13 -25.37 -14.18
CA THR A 391 -7.54 -26.77 -14.36
C THR A 391 -7.65 -27.50 -13.03
N PHE A 392 -8.53 -28.49 -12.95
CA PHE A 392 -8.69 -29.30 -11.73
C PHE A 392 -7.38 -29.94 -11.30
N GLN A 393 -6.62 -30.50 -12.24
CA GLN A 393 -5.32 -31.10 -11.97
C GLN A 393 -4.31 -30.09 -11.42
N ASP A 394 -4.16 -28.93 -12.06
CA ASP A 394 -3.23 -27.89 -11.59
C ASP A 394 -3.64 -27.36 -10.22
N PHE A 395 -4.95 -27.20 -9.99
CA PHE A 395 -5.50 -26.80 -8.69
C PHE A 395 -5.17 -27.82 -7.59
N ILE A 396 -5.39 -29.12 -7.83
CA ILE A 396 -5.03 -30.17 -6.86
C ILE A 396 -3.52 -30.21 -6.63
N GLN A 397 -2.72 -30.13 -7.69
CA GLN A 397 -1.26 -30.11 -7.58
C GLN A 397 -0.80 -28.91 -6.74
N MET A 398 -1.35 -27.72 -6.97
CA MET A 398 -1.06 -26.53 -6.16
C MET A 398 -1.47 -26.72 -4.68
N CYS A 399 -2.69 -27.20 -4.42
CA CYS A 399 -3.15 -27.46 -3.06
C CYS A 399 -2.27 -28.48 -2.33
N VAL A 400 -1.87 -29.56 -3.02
CA VAL A 400 -0.99 -30.60 -2.48
C VAL A 400 0.40 -30.05 -2.20
N ARG A 401 0.95 -29.21 -3.10
CA ARG A 401 2.23 -28.52 -2.86
C ARG A 401 2.19 -27.62 -1.65
N LYS A 402 1.13 -26.82 -1.48
CA LYS A 402 0.93 -26.00 -0.28
C LYS A 402 0.78 -26.86 0.98
N LEU A 403 0.04 -27.96 0.91
CA LEU A 403 -0.12 -28.90 2.03
C LEU A 403 1.18 -29.63 2.40
N ARG A 404 2.08 -29.83 1.44
CA ARG A 404 3.43 -30.39 1.63
C ARG A 404 4.46 -29.34 2.06
N GLY A 405 4.11 -28.06 2.07
CA GLY A 405 5.04 -26.97 2.36
C GLY A 405 6.00 -26.63 1.22
N GLU A 406 5.72 -27.04 -0.03
CA GLU A 406 6.56 -26.69 -1.20
C GLU A 406 6.48 -25.19 -1.57
N ASP A 407 5.44 -24.50 -1.09
CA ASP A 407 5.27 -23.04 -1.15
C ASP A 407 5.76 -22.33 0.12
N ASP A 408 6.24 -23.06 1.13
CA ASP A 408 6.87 -22.42 2.28
C ASP A 408 8.12 -21.70 1.76
N GLU A 409 8.18 -20.38 1.95
CA GLU A 409 9.34 -19.57 1.62
C GLU A 409 10.60 -20.27 2.15
N GLU A 410 11.69 -20.25 1.35
CA GLU A 410 13.00 -20.77 1.76
C GLU A 410 13.23 -20.47 3.24
N GLU A 411 13.44 -21.52 4.04
CA GLU A 411 13.60 -21.40 5.49
C GLU A 411 14.60 -20.28 5.78
N LEU A 412 14.17 -19.26 6.54
CA LEU A 412 15.04 -18.13 6.88
C LEU A 412 16.25 -18.67 7.64
N ILE A 413 17.39 -18.75 6.95
CA ILE A 413 18.66 -19.16 7.54
C ILE A 413 19.17 -18.00 8.37
N VAL A 414 19.30 -18.22 9.67
CA VAL A 414 19.80 -17.23 10.62
C VAL A 414 20.90 -17.86 11.46
N ASP A 415 22.05 -17.21 11.51
CA ASP A 415 23.08 -17.53 12.50
C ASP A 415 22.75 -16.85 13.83
N TYR A 416 22.65 -17.66 14.89
CA TYR A 416 22.20 -17.21 16.20
C TYR A 416 23.33 -17.27 17.22
N VAL A 417 23.38 -16.25 18.06
CA VAL A 417 23.97 -16.38 19.38
C VAL A 417 22.91 -16.92 20.32
N GLU A 418 23.08 -18.16 20.76
CA GLU A 418 22.19 -18.78 21.74
C GLU A 418 22.70 -18.52 23.17
N LYS A 419 21.78 -18.13 24.06
CA LYS A 419 22.09 -17.92 25.49
C LYS A 419 20.97 -18.48 26.37
N ASN A 420 21.34 -19.38 27.29
CA ASN A 420 20.43 -19.87 28.31
C ASN A 420 20.36 -18.85 29.46
N ILE A 421 19.28 -18.08 29.53
CA ILE A 421 19.11 -16.98 30.48
C ILE A 421 17.63 -16.76 30.77
N ASN A 422 17.30 -16.27 31.97
CA ASN A 422 15.91 -15.99 32.38
C ASN A 422 14.95 -17.19 32.17
N ASN A 423 15.44 -18.41 32.41
CA ASN A 423 14.71 -19.68 32.23
C ASN A 423 14.26 -19.97 30.78
N MET A 424 14.96 -19.43 29.77
CA MET A 424 14.73 -19.73 28.36
C MET A 424 16.04 -19.78 27.57
N THR A 425 16.02 -20.40 26.40
CA THR A 425 17.11 -20.29 25.41
C THR A 425 16.77 -19.13 24.48
N VAL A 426 17.44 -18.01 24.66
CA VAL A 426 17.29 -16.82 23.81
C VAL A 426 18.13 -17.00 22.55
N LYS A 427 17.55 -16.76 21.38
CA LYS A 427 18.23 -16.81 20.07
C LYS A 427 18.34 -15.42 19.49
N MET A 428 19.57 -14.90 19.40
CA MET A 428 19.85 -13.53 18.97
C MET A 428 20.55 -13.53 17.61
N PRO A 429 19.89 -13.05 16.54
CA PRO A 429 20.59 -12.73 15.30
C PRO A 429 21.60 -11.61 15.54
N HIS A 430 22.77 -11.69 14.89
CA HIS A 430 23.89 -10.76 15.11
C HIS A 430 24.48 -10.15 13.83
N GLN A 431 23.92 -10.51 12.67
CA GLN A 431 24.33 -10.04 11.35
C GLN A 431 23.51 -8.83 10.89
N LEU A 432 23.88 -8.21 9.76
CA LEU A 432 23.05 -7.21 9.10
C LEU A 432 21.79 -7.88 8.55
N PHE A 433 20.67 -7.18 8.48
CA PHE A 433 19.47 -7.69 7.80
C PHE A 433 19.23 -6.89 6.53
N ILE A 434 19.43 -7.49 5.37
CA ILE A 434 19.32 -6.84 4.06
C ILE A 434 18.51 -7.74 3.14
N ASN A 435 17.47 -7.18 2.51
CA ASN A 435 16.66 -7.87 1.52
C ASN A 435 16.05 -9.22 2.02
N GLY A 436 15.63 -9.27 3.29
CA GLY A 436 15.04 -10.47 3.87
C GLY A 436 16.04 -11.52 4.36
N GLU A 437 17.34 -11.23 4.34
CA GLU A 437 18.39 -12.19 4.69
C GLU A 437 19.35 -11.59 5.73
N PHE A 438 19.90 -12.46 6.59
CA PHE A 438 20.96 -12.10 7.52
C PHE A 438 22.32 -12.29 6.84
N VAL A 439 23.11 -11.21 6.77
CA VAL A 439 24.39 -11.17 6.03
C VAL A 439 25.47 -10.46 6.83
N ASP A 440 26.71 -10.93 6.69
CA ASP A 440 27.87 -10.25 7.27
C ASP A 440 28.09 -8.87 6.62
N ALA A 441 28.68 -7.97 7.40
CA ALA A 441 29.15 -6.69 6.87
C ALA A 441 30.32 -6.88 5.90
N GLU A 442 30.55 -5.87 5.05
CA GLU A 442 31.68 -5.85 4.12
C GLU A 442 33.02 -6.11 4.86
N GLY A 443 33.74 -7.13 4.40
CA GLY A 443 35.02 -7.54 4.98
C GLY A 443 34.91 -8.27 6.33
N GLY A 444 33.72 -8.76 6.71
CA GLY A 444 33.50 -9.51 7.95
C GLY A 444 33.71 -8.66 9.22
N LYS A 445 33.55 -7.33 9.11
CA LYS A 445 33.79 -6.41 10.21
C LYS A 445 32.71 -6.57 11.29
N THR A 446 33.14 -6.66 12.53
CA THR A 446 32.25 -6.78 13.69
C THR A 446 32.64 -5.83 14.82
N TYR A 447 31.75 -5.67 15.80
CA TYR A 447 32.02 -4.99 17.06
C TYR A 447 31.28 -5.68 18.22
N LYS A 448 31.74 -5.48 19.45
CA LYS A 448 31.10 -6.08 20.63
C LYS A 448 29.95 -5.23 21.15
N THR A 449 28.78 -5.84 21.35
CA THR A 449 27.74 -5.27 22.21
C THR A 449 27.93 -5.74 23.64
N ILE A 450 27.71 -4.85 24.62
CA ILE A 450 28.13 -5.02 26.02
C ILE A 450 26.90 -5.09 26.92
N ASN A 451 26.85 -6.08 27.81
CA ASN A 451 25.84 -6.16 28.84
C ASN A 451 26.14 -5.12 29.93
N PRO A 452 25.26 -4.12 30.16
CA PRO A 452 25.51 -3.10 31.16
C PRO A 452 25.43 -3.60 32.60
N CYS A 453 24.86 -4.78 32.85
CA CYS A 453 24.75 -5.34 34.20
C CYS A 453 26.09 -5.84 34.76
N ASP A 454 27.02 -6.28 33.90
CA ASP A 454 28.31 -6.84 34.31
C ASP A 454 29.51 -6.22 33.57
N GLY A 455 29.27 -5.51 32.45
CA GLY A 455 30.30 -4.93 31.60
C GLY A 455 30.95 -5.93 30.63
N MET A 456 30.43 -7.15 30.53
CA MET A 456 30.95 -8.20 29.64
C MET A 456 30.31 -8.13 28.25
N ALA A 457 31.02 -8.59 27.23
CA ALA A 457 30.47 -8.68 25.89
C ALA A 457 29.38 -9.75 25.82
N ILE A 458 28.24 -9.42 25.18
CA ILE A 458 27.17 -10.37 24.90
C ILE A 458 27.57 -11.22 23.69
N CYS A 459 27.91 -10.55 22.59
CA CYS A 459 28.38 -11.14 21.34
C CYS A 459 29.08 -10.11 20.44
N ASP A 460 29.66 -10.60 19.35
CA ASP A 460 30.06 -9.78 18.21
C ASP A 460 28.86 -9.55 17.29
N VAL A 461 28.72 -8.33 16.77
CA VAL A 461 27.64 -7.90 15.86
C VAL A 461 28.27 -7.33 14.60
N SER A 462 27.69 -7.60 13.44
CA SER A 462 28.15 -7.05 12.16
C SER A 462 28.19 -5.52 12.17
N LEU A 463 29.27 -4.94 11.67
CA LEU A 463 29.51 -3.50 11.62
C LEU A 463 29.31 -2.99 10.19
N ALA A 464 28.10 -2.52 9.86
CA ALA A 464 27.76 -2.09 8.50
C ALA A 464 28.74 -1.05 7.94
N GLN A 465 29.17 -1.26 6.69
CA GLN A 465 29.99 -0.36 5.91
C GLN A 465 29.17 0.41 4.87
N ILE A 466 29.79 1.35 4.15
CA ILE A 466 29.09 2.22 3.18
C ILE A 466 28.43 1.37 2.09
N SER A 467 29.09 0.33 1.58
CA SER A 467 28.52 -0.57 0.57
C SER A 467 27.26 -1.28 1.08
N ASP A 468 27.20 -1.59 2.36
CA ASP A 468 26.07 -2.31 2.96
C ASP A 468 24.87 -1.38 3.09
N VAL A 469 25.11 -0.09 3.39
CA VAL A 469 24.07 0.95 3.33
C VAL A 469 23.50 1.05 1.93
N ASP A 470 24.35 1.08 0.91
CA ASP A 470 23.92 1.23 -0.48
C ASP A 470 23.12 0.00 -0.95
N LYS A 471 23.55 -1.22 -0.57
CA LYS A 471 22.80 -2.45 -0.84
C LYS A 471 21.42 -2.44 -0.16
N ALA A 472 21.35 -2.04 1.10
CA ALA A 472 20.09 -1.95 1.84
C ALA A 472 19.13 -0.92 1.23
N VAL A 473 19.64 0.25 0.81
CA VAL A 473 18.83 1.27 0.15
C VAL A 473 18.36 0.79 -1.23
N ALA A 474 19.21 0.10 -1.99
CA ALA A 474 18.82 -0.50 -3.26
C ALA A 474 17.71 -1.55 -3.09
N ALA A 475 17.83 -2.44 -2.10
CA ALA A 475 16.80 -3.42 -1.77
C ALA A 475 15.48 -2.75 -1.35
N ALA A 476 15.55 -1.72 -0.51
CA ALA A 476 14.38 -0.95 -0.10
C ALA A 476 13.69 -0.25 -1.29
N LYS A 477 14.48 0.24 -2.25
CA LYS A 477 13.97 0.87 -3.48
C LYS A 477 13.27 -0.14 -4.37
N GLU A 478 13.92 -1.28 -4.64
CA GLU A 478 13.33 -2.37 -5.45
C GLU A 478 12.03 -2.89 -4.82
N ALA A 479 12.01 -3.10 -3.50
CA ALA A 479 10.82 -3.52 -2.77
C ALA A 479 9.66 -2.50 -2.86
N PHE A 480 9.97 -1.20 -2.94
CA PHE A 480 8.98 -0.14 -3.06
C PHE A 480 8.45 0.02 -4.50
N GLU A 481 9.35 0.07 -5.49
CA GLU A 481 9.01 0.42 -6.87
C GLU A 481 8.50 -0.78 -7.67
N GLU A 482 9.13 -1.95 -7.50
CA GLU A 482 8.93 -3.09 -8.39
C GLU A 482 8.14 -4.24 -7.76
N GLN A 483 8.29 -4.46 -6.45
CA GLN A 483 7.68 -5.60 -5.75
C GLN A 483 6.25 -5.32 -5.26
N GLU A 484 5.68 -6.30 -4.56
CA GLU A 484 4.28 -6.29 -4.14
C GLU A 484 3.98 -5.19 -3.12
N TRP A 485 4.90 -4.83 -2.22
CA TRP A 485 4.63 -3.90 -1.11
C TRP A 485 4.07 -2.53 -1.56
N GLY A 486 4.64 -1.96 -2.62
CA GLY A 486 4.18 -0.70 -3.21
C GLY A 486 2.85 -0.80 -3.97
N LYS A 487 2.44 -2.02 -4.34
CA LYS A 487 1.24 -2.34 -5.15
C LYS A 487 0.12 -2.98 -4.31
N MET A 488 0.44 -3.43 -3.10
CA MET A 488 -0.44 -4.13 -2.18
C MET A 488 -1.59 -3.25 -1.71
N ASN A 489 -2.78 -3.83 -1.57
CA ASN A 489 -3.91 -3.15 -0.97
C ASN A 489 -3.54 -2.66 0.44
N PRO A 490 -3.93 -1.43 0.84
CA PRO A 490 -3.63 -0.95 2.18
C PRO A 490 -4.20 -1.85 3.29
N ARG A 491 -5.30 -2.56 3.03
CA ARG A 491 -5.88 -3.52 3.99
C ARG A 491 -4.98 -4.74 4.23
N ASP A 492 -4.42 -5.32 3.17
CA ASP A 492 -3.56 -6.50 3.28
C ASP A 492 -2.22 -6.14 3.91
N ARG A 493 -1.72 -4.93 3.64
CA ARG A 493 -0.61 -4.33 4.39
C ARG A 493 -0.90 -4.28 5.89
N GLY A 494 -2.10 -3.83 6.27
CA GLY A 494 -2.56 -3.82 7.66
C GLY A 494 -2.57 -5.23 8.28
N ARG A 495 -2.99 -6.26 7.53
CA ARG A 495 -2.97 -7.66 8.00
C ARG A 495 -1.56 -8.14 8.31
N LEU A 496 -0.57 -7.85 7.45
CA LEU A 496 0.83 -8.20 7.70
C LEU A 496 1.38 -7.51 8.97
N LEU A 497 1.04 -6.23 9.19
CA LEU A 497 1.44 -5.52 10.41
C LEU A 497 0.75 -6.05 11.68
N TYR A 498 -0.50 -6.53 11.58
CA TYR A 498 -1.15 -7.24 12.69
C TYR A 498 -0.43 -8.57 12.99
N LYS A 499 -0.14 -9.38 11.95
CA LYS A 499 0.58 -10.65 12.11
C LYS A 499 1.97 -10.45 12.72
N LEU A 500 2.68 -9.40 12.34
CA LEU A 500 3.95 -9.02 12.96
C LEU A 500 3.77 -8.68 14.45
N ALA A 501 2.74 -7.91 14.81
CA ALA A 501 2.46 -7.61 16.21
C ALA A 501 2.14 -8.87 17.03
N ASP A 502 1.41 -9.83 16.43
CA ASP A 502 1.09 -11.10 17.09
C ASP A 502 2.34 -11.97 17.28
N LEU A 503 3.25 -12.01 16.30
CA LEU A 503 4.55 -12.68 16.44
C LEU A 503 5.44 -12.03 17.50
N MET A 504 5.42 -10.70 17.60
CA MET A 504 6.11 -9.97 18.68
C MET A 504 5.51 -10.31 20.05
N GLU A 505 4.19 -10.45 20.15
CA GLU A 505 3.52 -10.86 21.39
C GLU A 505 3.85 -12.30 21.78
N GLN A 506 3.93 -13.22 20.81
CA GLN A 506 4.36 -14.60 21.04
C GLN A 506 5.80 -14.71 21.56
N HIS A 507 6.67 -13.76 21.19
CA HIS A 507 8.08 -13.73 21.60
C HIS A 507 8.35 -12.63 22.65
N GLN A 508 7.33 -12.13 23.35
CA GLN A 508 7.48 -10.93 24.18
C GLN A 508 8.46 -11.12 25.34
N GLU A 509 8.51 -12.30 25.95
CA GLU A 509 9.45 -12.64 27.03
C GLU A 509 10.89 -12.73 26.51
N GLU A 510 11.08 -13.27 25.31
CA GLU A 510 12.39 -13.33 24.65
C GLU A 510 12.88 -11.91 24.32
N LEU A 511 12.04 -11.10 23.67
CA LEU A 511 12.33 -9.70 23.35
C LEU A 511 12.65 -8.88 24.61
N ALA A 512 11.88 -9.05 25.69
CA ALA A 512 12.12 -8.36 26.95
C ALA A 512 13.42 -8.81 27.64
N THR A 513 13.80 -10.08 27.48
CA THR A 513 15.05 -10.61 28.00
C THR A 513 16.25 -10.05 27.23
N ILE A 514 16.16 -9.99 25.89
CA ILE A 514 17.19 -9.36 25.04
C ILE A 514 17.33 -7.88 25.40
N GLU A 515 16.21 -7.15 25.51
CA GLU A 515 16.23 -5.73 25.87
C GLU A 515 16.87 -5.51 27.26
N ALA A 516 16.63 -6.42 28.21
CA ALA A 516 17.20 -6.34 29.55
C ALA A 516 18.72 -6.47 29.57
N ILE A 517 19.28 -7.38 28.77
CA ILE A 517 20.73 -7.61 28.70
C ILE A 517 21.45 -6.65 27.74
N ASP A 518 20.79 -6.15 26.69
CA ASP A 518 21.42 -5.24 25.71
C ASP A 518 21.33 -3.79 26.18
N SER A 519 20.25 -3.41 26.87
CA SER A 519 20.00 -2.01 27.28
C SER A 519 20.05 -1.74 28.78
N GLY A 520 20.00 -2.77 29.63
CA GLY A 520 19.86 -2.63 31.08
C GLY A 520 18.43 -2.38 31.56
N ALA A 521 17.43 -2.47 30.67
CA ALA A 521 16.02 -2.31 31.02
C ALA A 521 15.57 -3.40 32.01
N VAL A 522 15.01 -3.00 33.15
CA VAL A 522 14.42 -3.95 34.12
C VAL A 522 13.37 -4.81 33.40
N TYR A 523 13.47 -6.14 33.49
CA TYR A 523 12.69 -7.09 32.69
C TYR A 523 11.18 -6.86 32.77
N THR A 524 10.64 -6.62 33.97
CA THR A 524 9.20 -6.36 34.17
C THR A 524 8.75 -5.08 33.47
N LEU A 525 9.61 -4.07 33.45
CA LEU A 525 9.41 -2.82 32.73
C LEU A 525 9.59 -3.00 31.21
N ALA A 526 10.58 -3.79 30.78
CA ALA A 526 10.81 -4.13 29.38
C ALA A 526 9.59 -4.84 28.79
N LEU A 527 9.08 -5.86 29.48
CA LEU A 527 7.88 -6.61 29.07
C LEU A 527 6.66 -5.68 28.93
N LYS A 528 6.36 -4.90 29.97
CA LYS A 528 5.17 -4.03 29.98
C LYS A 528 5.27 -2.83 29.02
N THR A 529 6.45 -2.25 28.87
CA THR A 529 6.64 -0.95 28.20
C THR A 529 7.43 -1.08 26.92
N HIS A 530 8.67 -1.56 26.97
CA HIS A 530 9.55 -1.61 25.78
C HIS A 530 8.93 -2.52 24.71
N VAL A 531 8.45 -3.70 25.10
CA VAL A 531 7.83 -4.68 24.21
C VAL A 531 6.33 -4.45 24.12
N GLY A 532 5.63 -4.36 25.26
CA GLY A 532 4.18 -4.19 25.30
C GLY A 532 3.68 -2.96 24.51
N MET A 533 4.34 -1.81 24.62
CA MET A 533 3.97 -0.62 23.83
C MET A 533 4.36 -0.77 22.35
N SER A 534 5.43 -1.51 22.03
CA SER A 534 5.80 -1.82 20.64
C SER A 534 4.71 -2.63 19.94
N ILE A 535 4.20 -3.68 20.59
CA ILE A 535 3.07 -4.49 20.09
C ILE A 535 1.84 -3.61 19.86
N GLN A 536 1.48 -2.77 20.84
CA GLN A 536 0.37 -1.83 20.70
C GLN A 536 0.56 -0.85 19.54
N THR A 537 1.80 -0.41 19.30
CA THR A 537 2.13 0.53 18.23
C THR A 537 1.92 -0.10 16.85
N PHE A 538 2.38 -1.34 16.63
CA PHE A 538 2.12 -2.05 15.38
C PHE A 538 0.62 -2.32 15.20
N ARG A 539 -0.11 -2.76 16.23
CA ARG A 539 -1.58 -2.95 16.17
C ARG A 539 -2.32 -1.65 15.84
N TYR A 540 -1.90 -0.53 16.44
CA TYR A 540 -2.52 0.78 16.19
C TYR A 540 -2.33 1.22 14.73
N PHE A 541 -1.11 1.16 14.21
CA PHE A 541 -0.82 1.62 12.84
C PHE A 541 -1.26 0.63 11.77
N ALA A 542 -1.32 -0.68 12.05
CA ALA A 542 -1.96 -1.67 11.19
C ALA A 542 -3.41 -1.25 10.87
N GLY A 543 -4.16 -0.83 11.89
CA GLY A 543 -5.52 -0.31 11.73
C GLY A 543 -5.64 0.99 10.93
N TRP A 544 -4.54 1.73 10.72
CA TRP A 544 -4.54 2.97 9.94
C TRP A 544 -4.38 2.78 8.44
N CYS A 545 -3.82 1.64 7.99
CA CYS A 545 -3.44 1.45 6.59
C CYS A 545 -4.59 1.75 5.61
N ASP A 546 -5.81 1.28 5.90
CA ASP A 546 -7.00 1.51 5.07
C ASP A 546 -7.88 2.71 5.50
N LYS A 547 -7.41 3.50 6.48
CA LYS A 547 -8.10 4.69 7.01
C LYS A 547 -7.36 5.99 6.69
N ILE A 548 -6.28 5.91 5.92
CA ILE A 548 -5.58 7.08 5.40
C ILE A 548 -6.36 7.62 4.20
N GLN A 549 -6.95 8.79 4.38
CA GLN A 549 -7.86 9.39 3.41
C GLN A 549 -7.27 10.67 2.79
N GLY A 550 -7.65 10.90 1.54
CA GLY A 550 -7.53 12.18 0.86
C GLY A 550 -8.64 13.16 1.26
N SER A 551 -8.89 14.15 0.42
CA SER A 551 -9.96 15.13 0.61
C SER A 551 -10.44 15.65 -0.74
N THR A 552 -11.73 15.96 -0.86
CA THR A 552 -12.30 16.72 -1.98
C THR A 552 -12.36 18.20 -1.62
N ILE A 553 -11.89 19.08 -2.50
CA ILE A 553 -11.72 20.51 -2.22
C ILE A 553 -12.69 21.33 -3.09
N PRO A 554 -13.59 22.15 -2.48
CA PRO A 554 -14.54 22.98 -3.23
C PRO A 554 -13.85 24.24 -3.76
N ILE A 555 -13.03 24.07 -4.79
CA ILE A 555 -12.37 25.20 -5.46
C ILE A 555 -13.38 26.07 -6.23
N ASN A 556 -12.97 27.31 -6.52
CA ASN A 556 -13.70 28.18 -7.43
C ASN A 556 -13.94 27.47 -8.78
N GLN A 557 -15.17 27.56 -9.27
CA GLN A 557 -15.56 26.94 -10.53
C GLN A 557 -15.15 27.85 -11.68
N ALA A 558 -14.49 27.32 -12.70
CA ALA A 558 -14.17 28.05 -13.92
C ALA A 558 -15.41 28.12 -14.83
N ARG A 559 -16.38 28.95 -14.45
CA ARG A 559 -17.70 29.07 -15.12
C ARG A 559 -17.55 29.38 -16.62
N PRO A 560 -18.43 28.83 -17.49
CA PRO A 560 -19.65 28.05 -17.20
C PRO A 560 -19.40 26.62 -16.69
N ASN A 561 -18.15 26.17 -16.74
CA ASN A 561 -17.71 24.80 -16.45
C ASN A 561 -17.68 24.50 -14.95
N ARG A 562 -17.49 23.21 -14.64
CA ARG A 562 -17.32 22.72 -13.27
C ARG A 562 -15.95 22.07 -13.10
N ASN A 563 -15.43 22.13 -11.88
CA ASN A 563 -14.16 21.53 -11.51
C ASN A 563 -14.36 20.54 -10.36
N LEU A 564 -13.80 19.34 -10.50
CA LEU A 564 -13.58 18.42 -9.39
C LEU A 564 -12.12 18.52 -8.97
N CYS A 565 -11.91 18.77 -7.68
CA CYS A 565 -10.59 18.83 -7.08
C CYS A 565 -10.53 17.85 -5.91
N PHE A 566 -9.56 16.94 -5.93
CA PHE A 566 -9.35 16.00 -4.84
C PHE A 566 -7.87 15.73 -4.61
N THR A 567 -7.57 15.19 -3.44
CA THR A 567 -6.21 14.85 -3.03
C THR A 567 -6.06 13.36 -2.80
N ARG A 568 -4.89 12.82 -3.15
CA ARG A 568 -4.49 11.44 -2.85
C ARG A 568 -3.28 11.46 -1.91
N LYS A 569 -3.29 10.58 -0.91
CA LYS A 569 -2.16 10.32 -0.02
C LYS A 569 -1.37 9.16 -0.59
N GLU A 570 -0.13 9.42 -1.00
CA GLU A 570 0.78 8.43 -1.59
C GLU A 570 2.01 8.27 -0.69
N PRO A 571 2.60 7.07 -0.53
CA PRO A 571 3.81 6.90 0.25
C PRO A 571 4.94 7.81 -0.26
N ILE A 572 5.90 8.14 0.61
CA ILE A 572 7.09 8.92 0.23
C ILE A 572 8.09 8.09 -0.58
N GLY A 573 8.21 6.79 -0.31
CA GLY A 573 9.21 5.89 -0.88
C GLY A 573 10.20 5.40 0.16
N VAL A 574 11.47 5.29 -0.19
CA VAL A 574 12.50 4.78 0.74
C VAL A 574 12.74 5.75 1.90
N CYS A 575 12.56 5.25 3.12
CA CYS A 575 12.78 5.99 4.36
C CYS A 575 14.00 5.46 5.12
N ALA A 576 14.80 6.37 5.68
CA ALA A 576 15.83 6.04 6.65
C ALA A 576 15.34 6.35 8.06
N ILE A 577 15.55 5.43 9.00
CA ILE A 577 15.20 5.64 10.40
C ILE A 577 16.42 5.39 11.28
N VAL A 578 16.77 6.37 12.11
CA VAL A 578 17.89 6.30 13.06
C VAL A 578 17.31 6.43 14.46
N ILE A 579 17.49 5.40 15.28
CA ILE A 579 16.89 5.29 16.63
C ILE A 579 17.92 5.42 17.74
N PRO A 580 17.52 5.90 18.94
CA PRO A 580 18.36 5.99 20.12
C PRO A 580 18.45 4.64 20.83
N TRP A 581 19.21 4.59 21.92
CA TRP A 581 19.55 3.40 22.69
C TRP A 581 18.72 3.19 23.97
N ASN A 582 17.91 4.16 24.37
CA ASN A 582 17.24 4.15 25.67
C ASN A 582 15.99 3.26 25.74
N TYR A 583 15.25 3.15 24.62
CA TYR A 583 14.20 2.15 24.41
C TYR A 583 14.34 1.57 22.99
N PRO A 584 15.33 0.69 22.75
CA PRO A 584 15.70 0.26 21.40
C PRO A 584 14.50 -0.25 20.57
N LEU A 585 13.76 -1.23 21.08
CA LEU A 585 12.61 -1.81 20.36
C LEU A 585 11.43 -0.84 20.27
N MET A 586 11.18 -0.08 21.34
CA MET A 586 10.05 0.86 21.39
C MET A 586 10.20 2.01 20.41
N MET A 587 11.39 2.61 20.32
CA MET A 587 11.66 3.69 19.37
C MET A 587 11.71 3.18 17.93
N LEU A 588 12.18 1.94 17.72
CA LEU A 588 12.01 1.24 16.46
C LEU A 588 10.53 1.16 16.08
N ALA A 589 9.68 0.66 16.98
CA ALA A 589 8.26 0.45 16.71
C ALA A 589 7.52 1.77 16.42
N TRP A 590 7.77 2.81 17.21
CA TRP A 590 7.13 4.13 17.07
C TRP A 590 7.29 4.71 15.66
N LYS A 591 8.50 4.62 15.10
CA LYS A 591 8.80 5.18 13.78
C LYS A 591 8.48 4.20 12.65
N THR A 592 8.81 2.93 12.83
CA THR A 592 8.71 1.91 11.78
C THR A 592 7.26 1.55 11.49
N ALA A 593 6.42 1.37 12.52
CA ALA A 593 5.02 0.99 12.32
C ALA A 593 4.25 2.03 11.48
N ALA A 594 4.45 3.32 11.77
CA ALA A 594 3.83 4.40 10.99
C ALA A 594 4.40 4.48 9.56
N CYS A 595 5.72 4.28 9.39
CA CYS A 595 6.40 4.25 8.11
C CYS A 595 5.83 3.15 7.19
N LEU A 596 5.73 1.93 7.72
CA LEU A 596 5.22 0.77 7.03
C LEU A 596 3.73 0.87 6.76
N ALA A 597 2.92 1.31 7.73
CA ALA A 597 1.48 1.51 7.53
C ALA A 597 1.20 2.48 6.38
N ALA A 598 2.08 3.49 6.23
CA ALA A 598 2.02 4.43 5.15
C ALA A 598 2.44 3.89 3.77
N GLY A 599 2.98 2.67 3.70
CA GLY A 599 3.37 1.98 2.46
C GLY A 599 4.79 2.27 2.00
N ASN A 600 5.64 2.76 2.89
CA ASN A 600 7.04 3.00 2.61
C ASN A 600 7.86 1.73 2.91
N THR A 601 9.08 1.69 2.37
CA THR A 601 10.12 0.75 2.77
C THR A 601 11.13 1.46 3.65
N VAL A 602 11.85 0.72 4.49
CA VAL A 602 12.71 1.28 5.53
C VAL A 602 14.11 0.68 5.54
N VAL A 603 15.10 1.54 5.68
CA VAL A 603 16.45 1.20 6.13
C VAL A 603 16.65 1.78 7.53
N LEU A 604 16.72 0.89 8.52
CA LEU A 604 16.79 1.24 9.93
C LEU A 604 18.20 1.06 10.45
N LYS A 605 18.66 2.04 11.22
CA LYS A 605 19.94 2.03 11.91
C LYS A 605 19.69 2.07 13.42
N PRO A 606 19.88 0.96 14.14
CA PRO A 606 19.86 0.98 15.60
C PRO A 606 21.05 1.77 16.15
N ALA A 607 20.93 2.23 17.38
CA ALA A 607 22.10 2.73 18.10
C ALA A 607 23.14 1.61 18.23
N GLN A 608 24.42 1.95 18.06
CA GLN A 608 25.48 0.95 18.00
C GLN A 608 25.54 0.10 19.29
N VAL A 609 25.25 0.71 20.45
CA VAL A 609 25.31 0.05 21.76
C VAL A 609 24.11 -0.86 22.07
N THR A 610 23.05 -0.87 21.25
CA THR A 610 21.83 -1.67 21.49
C THR A 610 21.20 -2.21 20.20
N PRO A 611 21.87 -3.14 19.48
CA PRO A 611 21.38 -3.63 18.19
C PRO A 611 20.43 -4.83 18.29
N LEU A 612 20.41 -5.57 19.40
CA LEU A 612 19.97 -6.97 19.39
C LEU A 612 18.46 -7.14 19.22
N THR A 613 17.64 -6.31 19.87
CA THR A 613 16.18 -6.38 19.69
C THR A 613 15.73 -5.90 18.31
N ALA A 614 16.48 -4.99 17.67
CA ALA A 614 16.21 -4.61 16.29
C ALA A 614 16.46 -5.79 15.33
N LEU A 615 17.55 -6.54 15.53
CA LEU A 615 17.85 -7.73 14.74
C LEU A 615 16.85 -8.86 14.98
N LYS A 616 16.45 -9.09 16.24
CA LYS A 616 15.37 -10.03 16.55
C LYS A 616 14.04 -9.63 15.91
N PHE A 617 13.73 -8.34 15.88
CA PHE A 617 12.56 -7.81 15.18
C PHE A 617 12.61 -8.09 13.67
N ALA A 618 13.77 -8.03 13.02
CA ALA A 618 13.91 -8.39 11.60
C ALA A 618 13.56 -9.86 11.32
N GLU A 619 14.01 -10.79 12.17
CA GLU A 619 13.63 -12.21 12.11
C GLU A 619 12.10 -12.36 12.18
N LEU A 620 11.46 -11.70 13.15
CA LEU A 620 10.00 -11.75 13.31
C LEU A 620 9.25 -11.11 12.14
N ALA A 621 9.78 -10.03 11.57
CA ALA A 621 9.21 -9.38 10.39
C ALA A 621 9.28 -10.28 9.16
N SER A 622 10.39 -11.01 8.97
CA SER A 622 10.50 -12.01 7.90
C SER A 622 9.48 -13.13 8.11
N ARG A 623 9.37 -13.69 9.33
CA ARG A 623 8.39 -14.74 9.65
C ARG A 623 6.93 -14.28 9.56
N ALA A 624 6.68 -12.98 9.70
CA ALA A 624 5.36 -12.41 9.46
C ALA A 624 4.97 -12.46 7.97
N GLY A 625 5.93 -12.65 7.05
CA GLY A 625 5.72 -12.63 5.61
C GLY A 625 5.76 -11.22 5.03
N LEU A 626 6.52 -10.30 5.65
CA LEU A 626 6.78 -9.01 5.02
C LEU A 626 7.70 -9.23 3.80
N PRO A 627 7.38 -8.64 2.62
CA PRO A 627 8.19 -8.84 1.42
C PRO A 627 9.66 -8.47 1.63
N LYS A 628 10.57 -9.23 1.00
CA LYS A 628 12.02 -9.00 1.04
C LYS A 628 12.34 -7.54 0.68
N GLY A 629 13.24 -6.93 1.46
CA GLY A 629 13.67 -5.54 1.25
C GLY A 629 12.75 -4.46 1.81
N VAL A 630 11.54 -4.78 2.27
CA VAL A 630 10.64 -3.80 2.93
C VAL A 630 11.26 -3.25 4.22
N ILE A 631 11.95 -4.11 4.97
CA ILE A 631 12.71 -3.76 6.17
C ILE A 631 14.16 -4.18 5.95
N ASN A 632 15.09 -3.27 6.23
CA ASN A 632 16.53 -3.54 6.26
C ASN A 632 17.09 -2.93 7.55
N ILE A 633 17.97 -3.64 8.26
CA ILE A 633 18.51 -3.22 9.56
C ILE A 633 20.04 -3.28 9.55
N LEU A 634 20.66 -2.14 9.85
CA LEU A 634 22.10 -1.93 9.73
C LEU A 634 22.72 -1.48 11.07
N PRO A 635 23.08 -2.41 11.97
CA PRO A 635 23.94 -2.12 13.10
C PRO A 635 25.27 -1.52 12.63
N GLY A 636 25.74 -0.48 13.33
CA GLY A 636 27.03 0.13 13.04
C GLY A 636 27.16 1.59 13.48
N SER A 637 28.25 2.25 13.07
CA SER A 637 28.59 3.60 13.53
C SER A 637 27.60 4.67 13.05
N GLY A 638 27.20 5.57 13.94
CA GLY A 638 26.34 6.73 13.64
C GLY A 638 26.95 7.61 12.55
N SER A 639 28.23 7.95 12.71
CA SER A 639 29.00 8.79 11.79
C SER A 639 29.20 8.20 10.39
N LEU A 640 29.08 6.87 10.24
CA LEU A 640 29.23 6.19 8.95
C LEU A 640 27.86 5.89 8.34
N VAL A 641 27.06 5.05 8.99
CA VAL A 641 25.77 4.59 8.47
C VAL A 641 24.75 5.73 8.46
N GLY A 642 24.66 6.49 9.55
CA GLY A 642 23.71 7.60 9.67
C GLY A 642 24.03 8.74 8.69
N GLN A 643 25.32 9.04 8.52
CA GLN A 643 25.77 10.03 7.53
C GLN A 643 25.46 9.55 6.10
N ARG A 644 25.82 8.31 5.74
CA ARG A 644 25.52 7.77 4.41
C ARG A 644 24.02 7.77 4.09
N LEU A 645 23.17 7.38 5.05
CA LEU A 645 21.71 7.45 4.90
C LEU A 645 21.21 8.89 4.71
N SER A 646 21.83 9.87 5.39
CA SER A 646 21.51 11.29 5.24
C SER A 646 21.92 11.85 3.88
N ASP A 647 22.97 11.28 3.27
CA ASP A 647 23.52 11.73 1.99
C ASP A 647 22.94 10.97 0.78
N HIS A 648 22.40 9.77 0.97
CA HIS A 648 21.98 8.90 -0.13
C HIS A 648 20.89 9.55 -1.00
N PRO A 649 21.00 9.51 -2.35
CA PRO A 649 20.06 10.18 -3.26
C PRO A 649 18.69 9.50 -3.34
N ASP A 650 18.61 8.19 -3.13
CA ASP A 650 17.33 7.44 -3.16
C ASP A 650 16.55 7.49 -1.85
N VAL A 651 17.16 7.91 -0.73
CA VAL A 651 16.43 8.12 0.53
C VAL A 651 15.61 9.41 0.39
N ARG A 652 14.30 9.32 0.65
CA ARG A 652 13.35 10.44 0.49
C ARG A 652 12.87 11.05 1.79
N LYS A 653 12.98 10.30 2.89
CA LYS A 653 12.72 10.79 4.24
C LYS A 653 13.69 10.19 5.25
N LEU A 654 14.11 11.00 6.23
CA LEU A 654 14.87 10.55 7.38
C LEU A 654 14.14 10.88 8.69
N GLY A 655 13.90 9.87 9.52
CA GLY A 655 13.41 10.04 10.89
C GLY A 655 14.53 9.80 11.89
N PHE A 656 14.88 10.81 12.68
CA PHE A 656 15.95 10.74 13.67
C PHE A 656 15.42 11.07 15.07
N THR A 657 15.84 10.24 16.03
CA THR A 657 15.76 10.57 17.46
C THR A 657 17.13 10.40 18.09
N GLY A 658 17.58 11.39 18.85
CA GLY A 658 18.89 11.39 19.50
C GLY A 658 19.30 12.78 19.97
N SER A 659 20.59 13.05 20.14
CA SER A 659 21.07 14.35 20.63
C SER A 659 20.85 15.48 19.62
N THR A 660 20.66 16.71 20.12
CA THR A 660 20.48 17.92 19.29
C THR A 660 21.62 18.16 18.30
N GLU A 661 22.88 17.96 18.69
CA GLU A 661 24.04 18.21 17.81
C GLU A 661 24.01 17.34 16.56
N ILE A 662 23.82 16.03 16.75
CA ILE A 662 23.69 15.07 15.65
C ILE A 662 22.43 15.35 14.80
N GLY A 663 21.32 15.73 15.43
CA GLY A 663 20.10 16.14 14.72
C GLY A 663 20.34 17.32 13.77
N LYS A 664 21.09 18.34 14.21
CA LYS A 664 21.49 19.49 13.37
C LYS A 664 22.36 19.05 12.19
N GLN A 665 23.32 18.13 12.41
CA GLN A 665 24.17 17.59 11.35
C GLN A 665 23.36 16.79 10.31
N ILE A 666 22.43 15.95 10.76
CA ILE A 666 21.54 15.17 9.90
C ILE A 666 20.66 16.11 9.06
N MET A 667 20.03 17.11 9.68
CA MET A 667 19.21 18.09 8.97
C MET A 667 20.00 18.84 7.90
N LYS A 668 21.24 19.25 8.21
CA LYS A 668 22.15 19.88 7.26
C LYS A 668 22.45 18.96 6.07
N SER A 669 22.77 17.70 6.34
CA SER A 669 23.10 16.70 5.31
C SER A 669 21.90 16.40 4.41
N CYS A 670 20.71 16.27 4.98
CA CYS A 670 19.45 16.14 4.24
C CYS A 670 19.19 17.33 3.30
N ALA A 671 19.48 18.55 3.78
CA ALA A 671 19.29 19.78 2.99
C ALA A 671 20.28 19.87 1.81
N VAL A 672 21.55 19.54 2.04
CA VAL A 672 22.61 19.65 1.02
C VAL A 672 22.52 18.54 -0.04
N SER A 673 22.08 17.34 0.33
CA SER A 673 22.08 16.18 -0.57
C SER A 673 20.97 16.24 -1.63
N ASN A 674 19.70 16.07 -1.23
CA ASN A 674 18.57 15.94 -2.16
C ASN A 674 17.25 16.52 -1.62
N LEU A 675 17.32 17.39 -0.59
CA LEU A 675 16.16 17.97 0.08
C LEU A 675 15.16 16.92 0.62
N LYS A 676 15.65 15.74 1.01
CA LYS A 676 14.83 14.71 1.66
C LYS A 676 14.14 15.27 2.91
N LYS A 677 12.90 14.84 3.14
CA LYS A 677 12.12 15.25 4.32
C LYS A 677 12.82 14.75 5.59
N VAL A 678 12.79 15.53 6.67
CA VAL A 678 13.40 15.14 7.95
C VAL A 678 12.43 15.36 9.09
N SER A 679 12.45 14.46 10.08
CA SER A 679 11.80 14.65 11.37
C SER A 679 12.79 14.37 12.50
N LEU A 680 12.77 15.22 13.52
CA LEU A 680 13.78 15.28 14.56
C LEU A 680 13.10 15.30 15.93
N GLU A 681 13.52 14.42 16.84
CA GLU A 681 13.22 14.48 18.26
C GLU A 681 14.55 14.46 19.02
N LEU A 682 14.85 15.57 19.71
CA LEU A 682 16.23 15.97 20.02
C LEU A 682 16.54 16.13 21.52
N GLY A 683 15.77 15.48 22.38
CA GLY A 683 15.94 15.55 23.84
C GLY A 683 15.17 16.70 24.48
N GLY A 684 15.26 16.80 25.80
CA GLY A 684 14.50 17.78 26.56
C GLY A 684 15.08 18.15 27.92
N LYS A 685 14.68 19.34 28.40
CA LYS A 685 14.84 19.76 29.79
C LYS A 685 13.47 20.02 30.41
N SER A 686 12.64 18.98 30.39
CA SER A 686 11.20 19.06 30.66
C SER A 686 10.90 19.53 32.09
N PRO A 687 10.12 20.61 32.29
CA PRO A 687 9.77 21.10 33.61
C PRO A 687 8.55 20.37 34.18
N LEU A 688 8.56 20.07 35.49
CA LEU A 688 7.42 19.60 36.26
C LEU A 688 7.13 20.58 37.41
N ILE A 689 5.98 21.25 37.38
CA ILE A 689 5.58 22.24 38.39
C ILE A 689 4.62 21.58 39.39
N ILE A 690 4.95 21.66 40.69
CA ILE A 690 4.19 21.02 41.78
C ILE A 690 3.72 22.11 42.74
N PHE A 691 2.41 22.39 42.72
CA PHE A 691 1.77 23.35 43.61
C PHE A 691 1.43 22.75 44.97
N ALA A 692 1.32 23.59 45.99
CA ALA A 692 1.03 23.22 47.37
C ALA A 692 -0.33 22.55 47.57
N ASP A 693 -1.30 22.85 46.70
CA ASP A 693 -2.65 22.27 46.75
C ASP A 693 -2.75 20.90 46.07
N CYS A 694 -1.64 20.34 45.58
CA CYS A 694 -1.65 19.02 44.96
C CYS A 694 -1.94 17.90 45.97
N ASP A 695 -2.12 16.69 45.46
CA ASP A 695 -2.09 15.48 46.28
C ASP A 695 -0.62 15.09 46.52
N MET A 696 -0.09 15.40 47.72
CA MET A 696 1.33 15.24 48.07
C MET A 696 1.86 13.83 47.79
N ASP A 697 1.14 12.78 48.19
CA ASP A 697 1.63 11.41 48.04
C ASP A 697 1.64 10.98 46.56
N LYS A 698 0.65 11.42 45.77
CA LYS A 698 0.68 11.24 44.31
C LYS A 698 1.79 12.05 43.66
N ALA A 699 2.01 13.29 44.10
CA ALA A 699 3.05 14.16 43.56
C ALA A 699 4.44 13.58 43.80
N VAL A 700 4.72 13.00 44.97
CA VAL A 700 5.98 12.30 45.25
C VAL A 700 6.13 11.08 44.34
N ARG A 701 5.11 10.21 44.28
CA ARG A 701 5.15 9.00 43.43
C ARG A 701 5.37 9.33 41.95
N MET A 702 4.62 10.29 41.43
CA MET A 702 4.70 10.69 40.02
C MET A 702 5.93 11.54 39.73
N GLY A 703 6.39 12.34 40.69
CA GLY A 703 7.67 13.06 40.62
C GLY A 703 8.84 12.09 40.53
N MET A 704 8.86 11.04 41.35
CA MET A 704 9.85 9.95 41.23
C MET A 704 9.77 9.25 39.88
N SER A 705 8.57 8.85 39.45
CA SER A 705 8.38 8.24 38.13
C SER A 705 8.87 9.15 37.00
N SER A 706 8.60 10.46 37.08
CA SER A 706 9.02 11.42 36.06
C SER A 706 10.53 11.52 35.86
N VAL A 707 11.33 11.11 36.85
CA VAL A 707 12.80 11.18 36.81
C VAL A 707 13.44 9.80 36.70
N PHE A 708 13.04 8.85 37.55
CA PHE A 708 13.75 7.59 37.73
C PHE A 708 13.24 6.45 36.84
N PHE A 709 12.11 6.63 36.15
CA PHE A 709 11.57 5.63 35.23
C PHE A 709 12.58 5.30 34.12
N ASN A 710 12.74 4.00 33.84
CA ASN A 710 13.79 3.48 32.96
C ASN A 710 15.17 4.07 33.29
N LYS A 711 15.48 4.16 34.60
CA LYS A 711 16.72 4.70 35.16
C LYS A 711 17.12 6.09 34.62
N GLY A 712 16.11 6.89 34.27
CA GLY A 712 16.24 8.28 33.80
C GLY A 712 16.66 8.46 32.35
N GLU A 713 16.91 7.37 31.63
CA GLU A 713 17.18 7.40 30.19
C GLU A 713 15.85 7.46 29.43
N ASN A 714 15.24 8.63 29.50
CA ASN A 714 13.90 8.87 29.01
C ASN A 714 13.82 10.29 28.48
N CYS A 715 13.52 10.45 27.18
CA CYS A 715 13.51 11.77 26.54
C CYS A 715 12.51 12.73 27.19
N ILE A 716 11.41 12.22 27.73
CA ILE A 716 10.42 13.04 28.43
C ILE A 716 10.69 13.20 29.93
N ALA A 717 11.81 12.70 30.46
CA ALA A 717 12.10 12.81 31.89
C ALA A 717 12.00 14.26 32.37
N ALA A 718 11.46 14.45 33.59
CA ALA A 718 11.36 15.76 34.21
C ALA A 718 12.76 16.21 34.67
N GLY A 719 13.50 16.83 33.75
CA GLY A 719 14.84 17.33 34.01
C GLY A 719 14.90 18.50 34.99
N ARG A 720 13.75 19.07 35.37
CA ARG A 720 13.59 20.09 36.43
C ARG A 720 12.26 19.92 37.15
N LEU A 721 12.28 19.92 38.46
CA LEU A 721 11.09 19.99 39.31
C LEU A 721 11.05 21.36 39.98
N PHE A 722 9.93 22.07 39.83
CA PHE A 722 9.64 23.29 40.57
C PHE A 722 8.61 22.97 41.63
N VAL A 723 8.99 23.12 42.90
CA VAL A 723 8.12 22.78 44.02
C VAL A 723 7.80 24.04 44.82
N GLU A 724 6.53 24.26 45.10
CA GLU A 724 6.08 25.45 45.82
C GLU A 724 6.70 25.49 47.22
N GLU A 725 7.18 26.67 47.63
CA GLU A 725 8.01 26.87 48.82
C GLU A 725 7.40 26.25 50.09
N SER A 726 6.09 26.37 50.29
CA SER A 726 5.38 25.87 51.48
C SER A 726 5.38 24.35 51.63
N ILE A 727 5.57 23.60 50.55
CA ILE A 727 5.58 22.12 50.55
C ILE A 727 6.94 21.52 50.20
N HIS A 728 7.92 22.33 49.78
CA HIS A 728 9.21 21.85 49.26
C HIS A 728 9.92 20.90 50.22
N ASP A 729 10.16 21.31 51.47
CA ASP A 729 11.00 20.54 52.39
C ASP A 729 10.33 19.20 52.77
N GLN A 730 9.00 19.18 52.88
CA GLN A 730 8.22 17.97 53.09
C GLN A 730 8.27 17.05 51.87
N PHE A 731 8.17 17.59 50.66
CA PHE A 731 8.27 16.85 49.41
C PHE A 731 9.65 16.19 49.29
N VAL A 732 10.74 16.94 49.49
CA VAL A 732 12.11 16.43 49.43
C VAL A 732 12.32 15.31 50.45
N LYS A 733 11.85 15.48 51.70
CA LYS A 733 11.95 14.45 52.72
C LYS A 733 11.27 13.14 52.29
N LYS A 734 10.03 13.21 51.78
CA LYS A 734 9.28 12.05 51.28
C LYS A 734 9.98 11.40 50.07
N VAL A 735 10.50 12.19 49.14
CA VAL A 735 11.28 11.66 48.00
C VAL A 735 12.49 10.87 48.48
N VAL A 736 13.26 11.39 49.45
CA VAL A 736 14.43 10.69 50.00
C VAL A 736 14.04 9.39 50.70
N GLU A 737 12.92 9.39 51.44
CA GLU A 737 12.38 8.18 52.08
C GLU A 737 12.01 7.10 51.06
N GLU A 738 11.41 7.47 49.93
CA GLU A 738 11.05 6.53 48.86
C GLU A 738 12.26 6.10 48.01
N VAL A 739 13.21 7.00 47.72
CA VAL A 739 14.45 6.66 46.99
C VAL A 739 15.22 5.56 47.74
N LYS A 740 15.28 5.61 49.08
CA LYS A 740 15.92 4.57 49.91
C LYS A 740 15.27 3.19 49.81
N LYS A 741 14.01 3.11 49.34
CA LYS A 741 13.29 1.84 49.17
C LYS A 741 13.54 1.19 47.80
N MET A 742 14.09 1.92 46.83
CA MET A 742 14.30 1.42 45.48
C MET A 742 15.36 0.30 45.48
N LYS A 743 14.99 -0.89 44.97
CA LYS A 743 15.94 -1.99 44.84
C LYS A 743 16.77 -1.83 43.57
N ILE A 744 18.08 -1.61 43.75
CA ILE A 744 19.05 -1.53 42.65
C ILE A 744 19.68 -2.91 42.42
N GLY A 745 19.58 -3.45 41.20
CA GLY A 745 19.98 -4.83 40.96
C GLY A 745 20.02 -5.27 39.51
N ASP A 746 20.24 -6.57 39.34
CA ASP A 746 20.17 -7.23 38.04
C ASP A 746 18.79 -6.95 37.41
N PRO A 747 18.73 -6.45 36.16
CA PRO A 747 17.49 -6.23 35.43
C PRO A 747 16.56 -7.47 35.35
N LEU A 748 17.12 -8.68 35.44
CA LEU A 748 16.36 -9.92 35.37
C LEU A 748 15.78 -10.35 36.74
N ASP A 749 16.26 -9.79 37.86
CA ASP A 749 15.63 -10.01 39.17
C ASP A 749 14.26 -9.29 39.20
N ARG A 750 13.20 -10.05 39.48
CA ARG A 750 11.81 -9.54 39.49
C ARG A 750 11.55 -8.52 40.59
N CYS A 751 12.40 -8.46 41.61
CA CYS A 751 12.32 -7.46 42.67
C CYS A 751 13.08 -6.17 42.34
N THR A 752 13.86 -6.10 41.25
CA THR A 752 14.63 -4.89 40.89
C THR A 752 13.68 -3.78 40.43
N ASP A 753 13.87 -2.58 40.98
CA ASP A 753 13.18 -1.36 40.55
C ASP A 753 14.06 -0.49 39.64
N HIS A 754 15.37 -0.56 39.83
CA HIS A 754 16.36 0.31 39.17
C HIS A 754 17.55 -0.49 38.62
N GLY A 755 17.66 -0.51 37.30
CA GLY A 755 18.72 -1.21 36.56
C GLY A 755 20.00 -0.37 36.36
N PRO A 756 21.00 -0.92 35.65
CA PRO A 756 22.20 -0.18 35.27
C PRO A 756 21.89 0.87 34.19
N GLN A 757 22.78 1.85 34.05
CA GLN A 757 22.81 2.74 32.89
C GLN A 757 23.25 1.95 31.65
N ASN A 758 22.80 2.38 30.48
CA ASN A 758 22.89 1.61 29.23
C ASN A 758 24.33 1.27 28.80
N HIS A 759 25.28 2.18 28.95
CA HIS A 759 26.66 1.94 28.56
C HIS A 759 27.64 2.83 29.33
N LYS A 760 28.91 2.41 29.40
CA LYS A 760 29.96 3.04 30.21
C LYS A 760 30.13 4.54 29.95
N ALA A 761 30.18 4.96 28.69
CA ALA A 761 30.37 6.38 28.36
C ALA A 761 29.21 7.27 28.86
N HIS A 762 27.99 6.74 28.95
CA HIS A 762 26.87 7.47 29.53
C HIS A 762 26.97 7.57 31.05
N LEU A 763 27.36 6.48 31.73
CA LEU A 763 27.64 6.50 33.16
C LEU A 763 28.68 7.56 33.52
N ASP A 764 29.77 7.65 32.76
CA ASP A 764 30.85 8.61 33.01
C ASP A 764 30.34 10.06 32.89
N LYS A 765 29.50 10.34 31.88
CA LYS A 765 28.83 11.65 31.74
C LYS A 765 27.93 12.00 32.93
N LEU A 766 27.23 11.02 33.51
CA LEU A 766 26.38 11.26 34.68
C LEU A 766 27.19 11.61 35.92
N VAL A 767 28.33 10.94 36.12
CA VAL A 767 29.28 11.27 37.20
C VAL A 767 29.79 12.70 37.02
N GLU A 768 30.23 13.07 35.82
CA GLU A 768 30.66 14.44 35.51
C GLU A 768 29.53 15.46 35.72
N PHE A 769 28.32 15.17 35.26
CA PHE A 769 27.15 16.04 35.42
C PHE A 769 26.87 16.36 36.89
N CYS A 770 26.93 15.36 37.78
CA CYS A 770 26.74 15.56 39.22
C CYS A 770 27.90 16.36 39.84
N GLN A 771 29.14 16.16 39.40
CA GLN A 771 30.28 16.96 39.85
C GLN A 771 30.10 18.45 39.50
N PHE A 772 29.62 18.76 38.29
CA PHE A 772 29.28 20.14 37.91
C PHE A 772 28.18 20.73 38.79
N GLY A 773 27.13 19.95 39.08
CA GLY A 773 26.04 20.39 39.97
C GLY A 773 26.53 20.82 41.34
N VAL A 774 27.37 20.00 41.99
CA VAL A 774 27.97 20.34 43.30
C VAL A 774 28.91 21.55 43.18
N LYS A 775 29.76 21.58 42.15
CA LYS A 775 30.74 22.64 41.92
C LYS A 775 30.08 24.02 41.75
N GLU A 776 28.90 24.08 41.15
CA GLU A 776 28.16 25.33 40.94
C GLU A 776 27.24 25.71 42.11
N GLY A 777 27.25 24.94 43.19
CA GLY A 777 26.58 25.30 44.46
C GLY A 777 25.19 24.70 44.65
N ALA A 778 24.76 23.74 43.82
CA ALA A 778 23.57 22.95 44.12
C ALA A 778 23.84 22.00 45.30
N VAL A 779 22.80 21.70 46.09
CA VAL A 779 22.92 20.82 47.25
C VAL A 779 22.58 19.39 46.82
N LEU A 780 23.58 18.51 46.85
CA LEU A 780 23.41 17.07 46.66
C LEU A 780 22.82 16.45 47.93
N VAL A 781 21.55 16.03 47.89
CA VAL A 781 20.83 15.46 49.04
C VAL A 781 21.13 13.97 49.20
N CYS A 782 21.16 13.23 48.08
CA CYS A 782 21.56 11.83 48.02
C CYS A 782 22.00 11.45 46.60
N GLY A 783 22.72 10.33 46.47
CA GLY A 783 23.20 9.79 45.20
C GLY A 783 24.45 10.51 44.68
N GLY A 784 24.54 10.65 43.36
CA GLY A 784 25.57 11.40 42.64
C GLY A 784 26.78 10.59 42.20
N HIS A 785 26.79 9.28 42.43
CA HIS A 785 27.96 8.42 42.20
C HIS A 785 27.60 7.13 41.46
N ALA A 786 28.61 6.58 40.77
CA ALA A 786 28.56 5.21 40.28
C ALA A 786 28.68 4.22 41.45
N LEU A 787 27.89 3.15 41.43
CA LEU A 787 27.95 2.12 42.47
C LEU A 787 29.22 1.28 42.33
N GLN A 788 29.84 0.93 43.47
CA GLN A 788 31.02 0.07 43.53
C GLN A 788 30.63 -1.41 43.40
N ARG A 789 30.18 -1.79 42.20
CA ARG A 789 29.78 -3.16 41.80
C ARG A 789 30.05 -3.37 40.30
N PRO A 790 30.05 -4.62 39.79
CA PRO A 790 30.12 -4.88 38.36
C PRO A 790 28.98 -4.18 37.59
N GLY A 791 29.25 -3.87 36.32
CA GLY A 791 28.31 -3.16 35.45
C GLY A 791 28.32 -1.64 35.62
N PHE A 792 27.32 -0.99 35.02
CA PHE A 792 27.27 0.47 34.85
C PHE A 792 26.16 1.11 35.69
N PHE A 793 26.10 0.79 36.98
CA PHE A 793 25.05 1.29 37.87
C PHE A 793 25.33 2.71 38.38
N PHE A 794 24.29 3.55 38.38
CA PHE A 794 24.31 4.91 38.93
C PHE A 794 23.22 5.08 39.98
N GLU A 795 23.54 5.73 41.09
CA GLU A 795 22.59 5.96 42.19
C GLU A 795 21.45 6.91 41.78
N PRO A 796 20.19 6.61 42.14
CA PRO A 796 19.12 7.62 42.08
C PRO A 796 19.52 8.85 42.90
N THR A 797 19.55 10.00 42.23
CA THR A 797 20.19 11.22 42.73
C THR A 797 19.19 12.34 42.92
N VAL A 798 19.32 13.13 43.98
CA VAL A 798 18.47 14.29 44.25
C VAL A 798 19.32 15.53 44.54
N PHE A 799 19.13 16.56 43.74
CA PHE A 799 19.66 17.91 43.95
C PHE A 799 18.55 18.87 44.39
N THR A 800 18.88 19.75 45.33
CA THR A 800 18.03 20.86 45.76
C THR A 800 18.82 22.18 45.70
N ASN A 801 18.15 23.30 46.00
CA ASN A 801 18.72 24.64 45.91
C ASN A 801 19.28 24.96 44.50
N VAL A 802 18.65 24.40 43.46
CA VAL A 802 19.07 24.59 42.08
C VAL A 802 18.56 25.94 41.58
N GLN A 803 19.47 26.76 41.06
CA GLN A 803 19.18 28.09 40.50
C GLN A 803 19.17 28.03 38.97
N ASP A 804 18.36 28.87 38.32
CA ASP A 804 18.16 28.85 36.86
C ASP A 804 19.45 29.00 36.03
N HIS A 805 20.47 29.66 36.58
CA HIS A 805 21.73 29.89 35.86
C HIS A 805 22.65 28.66 35.82
N MET A 806 22.47 27.69 36.73
CA MET A 806 23.33 26.52 36.86
C MET A 806 23.27 25.62 35.62
N TYR A 807 24.39 24.98 35.29
CA TYR A 807 24.54 23.98 34.24
C TYR A 807 23.49 22.88 34.34
N ILE A 808 23.32 22.31 35.54
CA ILE A 808 22.35 21.23 35.77
C ILE A 808 20.89 21.69 35.61
N ALA A 809 20.60 23.00 35.67
CA ALA A 809 19.28 23.54 35.37
C ALA A 809 19.00 23.64 33.86
N LYS A 810 20.03 23.63 33.02
CA LYS A 810 19.93 23.85 31.56
C LYS A 810 20.14 22.58 30.77
N GLU A 811 21.16 21.79 31.12
CA GLU A 811 21.56 20.62 30.36
C GLU A 811 20.76 19.37 30.74
N GLU A 812 20.50 18.53 29.74
CA GLU A 812 19.85 17.23 29.91
C GLU A 812 20.85 16.23 30.51
N SER A 813 20.50 15.61 31.65
CA SER A 813 21.33 14.55 32.25
C SER A 813 21.13 13.21 31.54
N PHE A 814 19.88 12.92 31.15
CA PHE A 814 19.44 11.65 30.60
C PHE A 814 19.76 10.44 31.52
N GLY A 815 19.76 10.68 32.83
CA GLY A 815 19.95 9.67 33.87
C GLY A 815 19.11 9.99 35.11
N PRO A 816 19.24 9.20 36.19
CA PRO A 816 18.29 9.21 37.30
C PRO A 816 18.63 10.33 38.29
N VAL A 817 18.55 11.59 37.84
CA VAL A 817 18.94 12.80 38.59
C VAL A 817 17.77 13.76 38.71
N MET A 818 17.19 13.86 39.90
CA MET A 818 16.09 14.77 40.23
C MET A 818 16.64 16.14 40.62
N ILE A 819 16.20 17.19 39.93
CA ILE A 819 16.78 18.55 40.03
C ILE A 819 15.68 19.50 40.49
N ILE A 820 15.73 19.91 41.76
CA ILE A 820 14.62 20.60 42.43
C ILE A 820 14.95 22.07 42.69
N SER A 821 14.07 22.95 42.22
CA SER A 821 14.05 24.39 42.50
C SER A 821 12.79 24.76 43.30
N LYS A 822 12.92 25.74 44.20
CA LYS A 822 11.78 26.35 44.90
C LYS A 822 11.14 27.44 44.03
N PHE A 823 9.83 27.63 44.15
CA PHE A 823 9.16 28.84 43.67
C PHE A 823 8.18 29.37 44.73
N LYS A 824 7.94 30.69 44.72
CA LYS A 824 7.12 31.37 45.73
C LYS A 824 5.63 31.06 45.56
N SER A 825 4.93 30.98 46.68
CA SER A 825 3.47 30.82 46.69
C SER A 825 2.77 32.00 46.00
N GLY A 826 1.83 31.68 45.10
CA GLY A 826 1.06 32.67 44.33
C GLY A 826 1.73 33.21 43.05
N GLU A 827 3.03 32.96 42.83
CA GLU A 827 3.80 33.51 41.71
C GLU A 827 3.81 32.58 40.48
N ILE A 828 2.63 32.27 39.93
CA ILE A 828 2.46 31.32 38.82
C ILE A 828 3.23 31.77 37.56
N ASP A 829 3.18 33.06 37.22
CA ASP A 829 3.83 33.57 36.02
C ASP A 829 5.36 33.59 36.17
N GLU A 830 5.90 33.74 37.38
CA GLU A 830 7.34 33.66 37.65
C GLU A 830 7.86 32.25 37.39
N VAL A 831 7.22 31.23 37.98
CA VAL A 831 7.62 29.84 37.76
C VAL A 831 7.44 29.42 36.30
N LEU A 832 6.41 29.92 35.60
CA LEU A 832 6.24 29.70 34.16
C LEU A 832 7.37 30.30 33.33
N ARG A 833 7.87 31.50 33.68
CA ARG A 833 9.05 32.08 33.01
C ARG A 833 10.27 31.19 33.19
N SER A 834 10.57 30.77 34.41
CA SER A 834 11.70 29.88 34.70
C SER A 834 11.57 28.49 34.05
N ALA A 835 10.37 27.91 34.05
CA ALA A 835 10.08 26.63 33.39
C ALA A 835 10.26 26.70 31.88
N ASN A 836 9.89 27.82 31.25
CA ASN A 836 10.05 28.06 29.83
C ASN A 836 11.44 28.56 29.40
N ALA A 837 12.28 28.95 30.35
CA ALA A 837 13.66 29.43 30.15
C ALA A 837 14.62 28.28 29.82
N THR A 838 14.31 27.58 28.73
CA THR A 838 15.12 26.53 28.12
C THR A 838 14.93 26.56 26.61
N GLU A 839 15.98 26.19 25.87
CA GLU A 839 15.93 26.04 24.41
C GLU A 839 15.11 24.81 23.98
N TYR A 840 14.84 23.89 24.91
CA TYR A 840 14.04 22.69 24.68
C TYR A 840 12.54 22.95 24.82
N GLY A 841 11.74 21.99 24.37
CA GLY A 841 10.28 22.05 24.41
C GLY A 841 9.61 20.71 24.14
N LEU A 842 10.12 19.61 24.72
CA LEU A 842 9.62 18.27 24.45
C LEU A 842 8.37 17.92 25.27
N ALA A 843 8.51 17.83 26.59
CA ALA A 843 7.42 17.54 27.51
C ALA A 843 7.44 18.51 28.70
N SER A 844 6.39 18.45 29.51
CA SER A 844 6.24 19.21 30.74
C SER A 844 5.12 18.59 31.60
N GLY A 845 5.00 19.01 32.86
CA GLY A 845 3.85 18.64 33.67
C GLY A 845 3.50 19.61 34.78
N VAL A 846 2.29 19.48 35.31
CA VAL A 846 1.77 20.28 36.41
C VAL A 846 0.93 19.44 37.37
N PHE A 847 1.20 19.56 38.68
CA PHE A 847 0.42 18.97 39.77
C PHE A 847 -0.28 20.04 40.60
N THR A 848 -1.61 20.00 40.63
CA THR A 848 -2.50 20.96 41.29
C THR A 848 -3.90 20.37 41.36
N LYS A 849 -4.66 20.65 42.43
CA LYS A 849 -6.10 20.30 42.49
C LYS A 849 -6.98 21.39 41.88
N ASP A 850 -6.48 22.62 41.80
CA ASP A 850 -7.15 23.71 41.11
C ASP A 850 -7.09 23.54 39.58
N ILE A 851 -8.25 23.37 38.97
CA ILE A 851 -8.44 23.25 37.53
C ILE A 851 -8.04 24.52 36.76
N SER A 852 -8.24 25.70 37.36
CA SER A 852 -7.89 26.98 36.74
C SER A 852 -6.38 27.08 36.57
N LYS A 853 -5.62 26.74 37.63
CA LYS A 853 -4.16 26.64 37.57
C LYS A 853 -3.71 25.58 36.57
N ALA A 854 -4.33 24.39 36.57
CA ALA A 854 -3.96 23.32 35.65
C ALA A 854 -4.08 23.75 34.18
N LEU A 855 -5.23 24.33 33.80
CA LEU A 855 -5.47 24.80 32.43
C LEU A 855 -4.56 25.97 32.07
N TYR A 856 -4.49 26.99 32.92
CA TYR A 856 -3.67 28.19 32.69
C TYR A 856 -2.18 27.86 32.49
N VAL A 857 -1.63 26.99 33.34
CA VAL A 857 -0.24 26.54 33.24
C VAL A 857 -0.04 25.69 31.98
N SER A 858 -0.98 24.80 31.65
CA SER A 858 -0.87 23.95 30.46
C SER A 858 -0.85 24.75 29.15
N GLU A 859 -1.61 25.84 29.07
CA GLU A 859 -1.62 26.72 27.90
C GLU A 859 -0.31 27.51 27.72
N ARG A 860 0.41 27.76 28.83
CA ARG A 860 1.60 28.64 28.87
C ARG A 860 2.93 27.89 28.87
N LEU A 861 2.91 26.58 29.07
CA LEU A 861 4.11 25.75 28.94
C LEU A 861 4.44 25.54 27.45
N ASN A 862 5.63 25.98 27.05
CA ASN A 862 6.13 25.87 25.68
C ASN A 862 6.72 24.48 25.42
N ALA A 863 5.89 23.44 25.50
CA ALA A 863 6.29 22.06 25.30
C ALA A 863 5.30 21.30 24.41
N GLY A 864 5.78 20.29 23.68
CA GLY A 864 4.98 19.48 22.79
C GLY A 864 3.97 18.55 23.48
N THR A 865 4.12 18.33 24.79
CA THR A 865 3.22 17.56 25.65
C THR A 865 3.18 18.17 27.04
N VAL A 866 1.98 18.29 27.62
CA VAL A 866 1.79 18.72 29.02
C VAL A 866 1.00 17.65 29.76
N PHE A 867 1.60 17.10 30.82
CA PHE A 867 0.92 16.16 31.71
C PHE A 867 0.27 16.89 32.90
N VAL A 868 -1.00 16.61 33.18
CA VAL A 868 -1.73 17.21 34.32
C VAL A 868 -2.06 16.11 35.31
N ASN A 869 -1.56 16.20 36.55
CA ASN A 869 -1.78 15.21 37.61
C ASN A 869 -1.38 13.76 37.24
N THR A 870 -0.51 13.62 36.24
CA THR A 870 0.19 12.39 35.85
C THR A 870 1.55 12.75 35.21
N TYR A 871 2.36 11.75 34.87
CA TYR A 871 3.60 11.91 34.11
C TYR A 871 3.95 10.58 33.42
N ASN A 872 4.80 10.62 32.39
CA ASN A 872 5.16 9.46 31.55
C ASN A 872 3.97 8.75 30.90
N LYS A 873 2.79 9.39 30.86
CA LYS A 873 1.58 8.78 30.31
C LYS A 873 1.50 9.04 28.80
N THR A 874 2.39 8.41 28.04
CA THR A 874 2.28 8.32 26.59
C THR A 874 1.21 7.30 26.21
N ASP A 875 0.74 7.40 24.97
CA ASP A 875 -0.23 6.48 24.38
C ASP A 875 -0.02 6.44 22.88
N VAL A 876 -0.17 5.25 22.26
CA VAL A 876 0.07 5.07 20.83
C VAL A 876 -0.87 5.91 19.96
N ALA A 877 -2.02 6.34 20.49
CA ALA A 877 -2.96 7.22 19.79
C ALA A 877 -2.67 8.73 19.97
N THR A 878 -1.77 9.10 20.89
CA THR A 878 -1.47 10.50 21.21
C THR A 878 -0.18 10.94 20.52
N PRO A 879 -0.21 12.00 19.68
CA PRO A 879 0.99 12.47 18.99
C PRO A 879 2.07 12.95 19.94
N PHE A 880 3.29 12.50 19.74
CA PHE A 880 4.45 12.84 20.56
C PHE A 880 5.55 13.52 19.74
N GLY A 881 6.11 14.62 20.22
CA GLY A 881 7.27 15.29 19.61
C GLY A 881 7.43 16.73 20.08
N GLY A 882 8.61 17.31 19.93
CA GLY A 882 8.97 18.57 20.59
C GLY A 882 8.62 19.86 19.83
N PHE A 883 8.83 20.97 20.54
CA PHE A 883 8.95 22.34 20.04
C PHE A 883 10.39 22.84 20.20
N LYS A 884 10.69 24.04 19.68
CA LYS A 884 12.00 24.70 19.80
C LYS A 884 13.16 23.79 19.36
N GLN A 885 14.25 23.68 20.13
CA GLN A 885 15.40 22.84 19.80
C GLN A 885 15.19 21.35 20.08
N SER A 886 14.09 20.94 20.73
CA SER A 886 13.70 19.52 20.84
C SER A 886 13.26 18.90 19.51
N GLY A 887 13.27 19.70 18.43
CA GLY A 887 13.02 19.24 17.08
C GLY A 887 11.60 19.51 16.60
N PHE A 888 11.18 18.71 15.62
CA PHE A 888 9.88 18.85 14.97
C PHE A 888 9.47 17.56 14.26
N GLY A 889 8.17 17.43 14.07
CA GLY A 889 7.55 16.17 13.68
C GLY A 889 6.88 15.52 14.89
N LYS A 890 6.10 14.48 14.63
CA LYS A 890 5.41 13.72 15.65
C LYS A 890 5.58 12.24 15.33
N ASP A 891 5.92 11.45 16.34
CA ASP A 891 5.70 10.01 16.36
C ASP A 891 4.33 9.75 17.02
N LEU A 892 3.80 8.53 16.86
CA LEU A 892 2.50 8.11 17.40
C LEU A 892 1.29 8.91 16.88
N GLY A 893 0.09 8.40 17.16
CA GLY A 893 -1.17 9.05 16.83
C GLY A 893 -1.43 9.23 15.33
N LYS A 894 -2.64 9.72 15.04
CA LYS A 894 -3.13 9.92 13.66
C LYS A 894 -2.26 10.90 12.87
N THR A 895 -1.74 11.95 13.51
CA THR A 895 -0.94 12.99 12.84
C THR A 895 0.40 12.50 12.36
N THR A 896 0.86 11.29 12.70
CA THR A 896 2.03 10.71 12.03
C THR A 896 1.69 10.24 10.60
N CYS A 897 0.43 9.85 10.36
CA CYS A 897 -0.05 9.35 9.07
C CYS A 897 -0.80 10.37 8.21
N THR A 898 -1.53 11.36 8.75
CA THR A 898 -2.61 12.02 7.95
C THR A 898 -2.50 13.51 7.63
N SER A 899 -1.83 14.33 8.42
CA SER A 899 -1.77 15.79 8.14
C SER A 899 -0.81 16.07 6.95
N CYS A 900 -0.78 17.29 6.40
CA CYS A 900 0.28 17.74 5.48
C CYS A 900 1.12 18.89 6.06
N ASN A 901 0.71 19.41 7.22
CA ASN A 901 1.34 20.55 7.88
C ASN A 901 2.34 20.17 9.01
N CYS A 902 2.38 18.91 9.45
CA CYS A 902 3.46 18.39 10.32
C CYS A 902 4.68 17.88 9.52
N LYS A 903 5.90 18.10 10.00
CA LYS A 903 7.12 17.70 9.26
C LYS A 903 7.44 16.19 9.33
N CYS A 904 6.53 15.37 9.89
CA CYS A 904 6.73 13.93 10.13
C CYS A 904 5.99 12.98 9.19
N PHE A 905 5.33 13.44 8.13
CA PHE A 905 4.54 12.49 7.33
C PHE A 905 5.39 11.53 6.55
N PHE A 906 4.83 10.35 6.39
CA PHE A 906 5.27 9.29 5.49
C PHE A 906 4.52 9.32 4.15
N PHE A 907 3.86 10.45 3.83
CA PHE A 907 3.08 10.65 2.61
C PHE A 907 3.48 11.90 1.82
N ASN A 908 3.26 11.82 0.51
CA ASN A 908 3.07 12.94 -0.39
C ASN A 908 1.57 13.17 -0.63
N GLN A 909 1.17 14.43 -0.78
CA GLN A 909 -0.19 14.77 -1.19
C GLN A 909 -0.16 15.22 -2.64
N LYS A 910 -0.88 14.49 -3.49
CA LYS A 910 -1.02 14.82 -4.90
C LYS A 910 -2.41 15.40 -5.14
N LEU A 911 -2.45 16.58 -5.75
CA LEU A 911 -3.67 17.32 -6.06
C LEU A 911 -4.07 17.05 -7.50
N TYR A 912 -5.31 16.64 -7.72
CA TYR A 912 -5.85 16.38 -9.05
C TYR A 912 -6.94 17.43 -9.35
N PHE A 913 -6.81 18.12 -10.49
CA PHE A 913 -7.84 18.98 -11.05
C PHE A 913 -8.43 18.29 -12.27
N ILE A 914 -9.74 18.05 -12.25
CA ILE A 914 -10.46 17.56 -13.41
C ILE A 914 -11.41 18.69 -13.85
N TYR A 915 -11.16 19.20 -15.06
CA TYR A 915 -11.93 20.26 -15.68
C TYR A 915 -13.01 19.63 -16.58
N PHE A 916 -14.27 19.91 -16.28
CA PHE A 916 -15.39 19.43 -17.08
C PHE A 916 -15.87 20.56 -17.99
N ILE A 917 -15.55 20.50 -19.28
CA ILE A 917 -16.08 21.44 -20.28
C ILE A 917 -17.56 21.11 -20.50
N PHE A 918 -18.43 21.95 -19.93
CA PHE A 918 -19.84 22.03 -20.26
C PHE A 918 -20.03 23.12 -21.32
N TRP A 919 -20.24 22.72 -22.58
CA TRP A 919 -20.76 23.62 -23.60
C TRP A 919 -22.20 23.99 -23.22
N LEU A 920 -22.36 25.17 -22.65
CA LEU A 920 -23.63 25.66 -22.11
C LEU A 920 -24.42 26.32 -23.26
N SER A 921 -25.04 25.49 -24.11
CA SER A 921 -26.15 25.97 -24.94
C SER A 921 -27.40 26.03 -24.05
N VAL A 922 -27.90 27.24 -23.89
CA VAL A 922 -29.04 27.68 -23.07
C VAL A 922 -30.22 26.70 -23.09
N CYS A 923 -30.61 26.18 -21.91
CA CYS A 923 -32.01 26.02 -21.49
C CYS A 923 -32.08 25.63 -19.99
N GLN A 924 -32.73 26.49 -19.20
CA GLN A 924 -32.99 26.31 -17.77
C GLN A 924 -34.05 25.22 -17.55
N GLU A 925 -33.64 23.97 -17.32
CA GLU A 925 -34.45 22.98 -16.57
C GLU A 925 -33.63 21.70 -16.37
N THR A 926 -33.17 21.43 -15.15
CA THR A 926 -33.00 20.11 -14.51
C THR A 926 -31.92 20.13 -13.42
N HIS A 927 -32.30 20.61 -12.23
CA HIS A 927 -31.47 20.56 -11.02
C HIS A 927 -31.32 19.14 -10.42
N ASN A 928 -32.03 18.12 -10.94
CA ASN A 928 -32.08 16.77 -10.37
C ASN A 928 -31.16 15.71 -11.00
N LYS A 929 -30.69 15.88 -12.25
CA LYS A 929 -29.87 14.85 -12.92
C LYS A 929 -28.40 14.83 -12.48
N SER A 930 -27.94 15.89 -11.82
CA SER A 930 -26.56 16.02 -11.34
C SER A 930 -26.24 15.09 -10.16
N TRP A 931 -27.26 14.64 -9.43
CA TRP A 931 -27.11 13.81 -8.23
C TRP A 931 -26.97 12.31 -8.54
N GLU A 932 -27.52 11.81 -9.64
CA GLU A 932 -27.43 10.38 -10.01
C GLU A 932 -26.04 10.00 -10.55
N PHE A 933 -25.33 10.92 -11.20
CA PHE A 933 -23.98 10.67 -11.71
C PHE A 933 -22.94 10.53 -10.59
N LEU A 934 -23.14 11.25 -9.47
CA LEU A 934 -22.28 11.17 -8.28
C LEU A 934 -22.45 9.86 -7.49
N ARG A 935 -23.61 9.19 -7.60
CA ARG A 935 -23.86 7.89 -6.94
C ARG A 935 -23.22 6.69 -7.64
N SER A 936 -22.80 6.85 -8.89
CA SER A 936 -22.17 5.76 -9.65
C SER A 936 -20.63 5.85 -9.61
N PHE A 937 -20.09 6.91 -9.02
CA PHE A 937 -18.66 7.22 -8.98
C PHE A 937 -18.07 7.24 -7.56
N VAL A 938 -18.92 7.22 -6.52
CA VAL A 938 -18.57 6.93 -5.12
C VAL A 938 -18.94 5.49 -4.84
#